data_AF-A0A7R9GAS0-F1
#
_entry.id   AF-A0A7R9GAS0-F1
#
_cell.length_a   1.000
_cell.length_b   1.000
_cell.length_c   1.000
_cell.angle_alpha   90.00
_cell.angle_beta   90.00
_cell.angle_gamma   90.00
#
_symmetry.space_group_name_H-M   'P 1'
#
loop_
_entity.id
_entity.type
_entity.pdbx_description
1 polymer ?
#
loop_
_entity_poly.entity_id
_entity_poly.type
_entity_poly.pdbx_seq_one_letter_code
_entity_poly.pdbx_strand_id
1 'polypeptide(L)'
;MIVDAVENSPDLAALSEKTLFPTSISPDVPEIKVFGKWNTDEVQVSDISLTDYIAVKESSARFLPHSAGRFAKKRFRKALCPIVERLCNSLMMHGRNNGKKLMAVRIVKHAFEIIHLLTGENPLQVLVNAIINSGAREDSTRIGRAGTVRRQAVDVSPLRRVNTALLLLCTGAREAAFHNIKTISECLADELINAAKGSSNSHAIKKKDELERVAKSNRYETVARNLQEILGDDQLKEILSKDDSDFKIYWGTATTGKPHVGYFVPICKIADFLHSGCHVTILFANLHAFLDNLKAPWELLDLRTEYYEHLIKAMLSSIGVPLEKLSFKRGTDYQLSKEYTLDFYKLSSIVSEHDAKKAGAEVVKQVDHPLLSGLIYPGLQALDEEYLGVDAQFGGVDQRKIFTFAEKYLPQLGFKKRIHLMNPMVPGLTGGKMSASEEDSKIDLLDTPAAVKKKLKKAFCEPGNTAENGVLSFVRYVIFPLLKPGEEFVISRSEANGGDLKFENYELLEQCFSKQELHPGDLKAGLEKHLNALLDPIRKTFEDPKLIALAEAAYPVPGKKSATAKKATGAGGDAEIMGPHLLDIRVGKIVEIQRHPDADALYVEKIDLGEPEPRQIISGLVKHVTIDEMMNRKVVVLCNLKPAKMRGLESKGMVLCASTEDKVEPLIVPEDTPVGEKVMFDGIDVSCPPPVVMNPKKKIWETLSSPVKMNFLLFAVVIATCAEARVFHLGRYWQKAKNPVDFGYKLPEARYVTQKVDNFNAVDVSTWKQRYFVNDTFFKPGGPIFLMIGGEGPANPIWSVVGTWVKYAEMFGALCFQLEHRYYGESHPVLDLNVKNLAYLSSEQALADLASFIGQMKAEWNLTNNKWIAFGGSYPGSLSAWSRLKFPHLIHGAVSASAPLRAQLNFADYMTVVEDAILKEGGHLCVSAIAAASNQVRKFLGHPVGWETLKDKFNLCQKLNAKVEPDVWNLMESLAGNFQGVVQYNKDNREFEGIKGANITVKTLCDIMTDKDSTPFESYAKVNRLMLDAVDQKCLDHEYKALIKDLAGTDWNSSSSEGGRQWMYQTCSEFGYYQTSDNSKIFGNDFPLEYFLQQCVDLFGAKFSADYVSDGISRTNWNYGGTDIKVTRVAFFNGAIDPWHALGIVKDPADQSTKAFYVPGVAHCANMYPERDIDSVDLKNARRKIGKLIGQWLLE
;
A
#
# COMPACT_ATOMS: atom_id res chain seq x y z
N MET A 1 13.32 27.59 72.68
CA MET A 1 14.36 26.94 71.86
C MET A 1 13.67 26.35 70.64
N ILE A 2 13.64 26.95 69.45
CA ILE A 2 14.09 28.24 68.88
C ILE A 2 12.96 28.53 67.86
N VAL A 3 12.01 29.44 68.12
CA VAL A 3 12.07 30.89 67.80
C VAL A 3 12.04 31.05 66.26
N ASP A 4 10.85 31.16 65.68
CA ASP A 4 10.19 32.40 65.21
C ASP A 4 10.26 32.40 63.67
N ALA A 5 9.19 32.71 62.92
CA ALA A 5 8.79 34.08 62.61
C ALA A 5 9.99 34.84 61.97
N VAL A 6 9.89 35.59 60.90
CA VAL A 6 8.82 36.27 60.23
C VAL A 6 9.45 36.74 58.89
N GLU A 7 8.68 37.42 58.04
CA GLU A 7 9.14 38.66 57.38
C GLU A 7 10.28 38.56 56.32
N ASN A 8 10.32 39.33 55.26
CA ASN A 8 9.50 40.44 54.76
C ASN A 8 9.95 40.57 53.30
N SER A 9 9.05 40.56 52.32
CA SER A 9 8.32 41.75 51.88
C SER A 9 9.19 42.64 50.94
N PRO A 10 8.60 43.60 50.22
CA PRO A 10 8.35 43.40 48.80
C PRO A 10 8.73 44.65 48.00
N ASP A 11 9.43 44.52 46.90
CA ASP A 11 9.34 45.54 45.84
C ASP A 11 9.95 44.96 44.58
N LEU A 12 9.08 44.62 43.63
CA LEU A 12 9.31 44.72 42.18
C LEU A 12 8.04 44.24 41.46
N ALA A 13 6.90 44.86 41.80
CA ALA A 13 5.73 44.86 40.93
C ALA A 13 5.93 45.90 39.83
N ALA A 14 6.83 45.61 38.88
CA ALA A 14 6.93 46.30 37.60
C ALA A 14 7.80 45.49 36.62
N LEU A 15 7.34 44.32 36.17
CA LEU A 15 7.86 43.60 34.99
C LEU A 15 6.94 42.43 34.61
N SER A 16 5.81 42.69 33.93
CA SER A 16 5.20 41.70 33.02
C SER A 16 4.21 42.32 32.02
N GLU A 17 4.67 43.28 31.22
CA GLU A 17 4.09 43.53 29.91
C GLU A 17 5.22 43.51 28.86
N LYS A 18 4.99 42.75 27.79
CA LYS A 18 5.81 42.53 26.57
C LYS A 18 6.94 41.51 26.66
N THR A 19 6.57 40.23 26.63
CA THR A 19 7.40 39.15 26.08
C THR A 19 6.60 38.35 25.06
N LEU A 20 6.55 38.87 23.83
CA LEU A 20 6.68 38.02 22.63
C LEU A 20 8.07 37.39 22.72
N PHE A 21 8.16 36.07 22.67
CA PHE A 21 9.42 35.36 22.54
C PHE A 21 9.97 35.56 21.12
N PRO A 22 11.13 36.22 20.90
CA PRO A 22 12.07 35.74 19.92
C PRO A 22 12.85 34.60 20.56
N THR A 23 12.96 33.50 19.84
CA THR A 23 13.84 32.35 20.09
C THR A 23 15.18 32.76 20.72
N SER A 24 15.54 32.06 21.79
CA SER A 24 16.82 32.04 22.50
C SER A 24 18.02 32.63 21.74
N ILE A 25 18.34 33.89 22.03
CA ILE A 25 19.71 34.41 22.02
C ILE A 25 20.11 34.55 23.48
N SER A 26 21.22 33.92 23.87
CA SER A 26 22.00 34.33 25.04
C SER A 26 23.45 33.88 24.86
N PRO A 27 24.45 34.56 25.41
CA PRO A 27 24.72 36.00 25.49
C PRO A 27 25.95 36.35 24.62
N ASP A 28 26.01 37.54 24.01
CA ASP A 28 27.19 38.15 23.37
C ASP A 28 28.17 37.21 22.62
N VAL A 29 27.74 36.64 21.49
CA VAL A 29 28.69 36.21 20.45
C VAL A 29 29.01 37.45 19.62
N PRO A 30 30.27 37.91 19.53
CA PRO A 30 30.62 39.07 18.73
C PRO A 30 30.16 38.87 17.27
N GLU A 31 29.47 39.85 16.68
CA GLU A 31 29.10 39.83 15.27
C GLU A 31 30.37 39.69 14.42
N ILE A 32 30.63 38.49 13.89
CA ILE A 32 31.90 38.18 13.22
C ILE A 32 31.86 38.71 11.78
N LYS A 33 32.34 39.94 11.58
CA LYS A 33 32.50 40.54 10.26
C LYS A 33 33.82 40.11 9.62
N VAL A 34 33.78 39.52 8.43
CA VAL A 34 34.99 39.19 7.66
C VAL A 34 35.71 40.48 7.30
N PHE A 35 37.01 40.54 7.58
CA PHE A 35 37.85 41.76 7.49
C PHE A 35 37.35 42.93 8.36
N GLY A 36 36.47 42.68 9.33
CA GLY A 36 35.81 43.72 10.14
C GLY A 36 34.79 44.57 9.39
N LYS A 37 34.42 44.19 8.15
CA LYS A 37 33.53 44.99 7.28
C LYS A 37 32.27 44.24 6.83
N TRP A 38 32.38 42.96 6.46
CA TRP A 38 31.31 42.24 5.77
C TRP A 38 30.63 41.22 6.67
N ASN A 39 29.29 41.30 6.78
CA ASN A 39 28.49 40.39 7.59
C ASN A 39 28.34 39.01 6.91
N THR A 40 28.48 37.93 7.66
CA THR A 40 28.35 36.54 7.19
C THR A 40 26.92 36.01 7.27
N ASP A 41 26.08 36.57 8.15
CA ASP A 41 24.77 35.99 8.45
C ASP A 41 23.72 36.30 7.36
N GLU A 42 23.91 37.43 6.66
CA GLU A 42 23.08 37.88 5.54
C GLU A 42 23.29 37.06 4.24
N VAL A 43 24.35 36.23 4.18
CA VAL A 43 24.70 35.50 2.95
C VAL A 43 23.75 34.32 2.74
N GLN A 44 23.20 34.18 1.53
CA GLN A 44 22.31 33.08 1.15
C GLN A 44 22.98 32.17 0.12
N VAL A 45 22.79 30.85 0.26
CA VAL A 45 23.23 29.84 -0.71
C VAL A 45 21.97 29.31 -1.40
N SER A 46 21.82 29.61 -2.70
CA SER A 46 20.63 29.23 -3.47
C SER A 46 20.63 27.76 -3.92
N ASP A 47 21.79 27.15 -4.11
CA ASP A 47 21.93 25.74 -4.51
C ASP A 47 21.97 24.83 -3.26
N ILE A 48 20.89 24.07 -3.04
CA ILE A 48 20.73 23.16 -1.90
C ILE A 48 21.88 22.16 -1.78
N SER A 49 22.42 21.69 -2.92
CA SER A 49 23.49 20.68 -2.97
C SER A 49 24.85 21.19 -2.47
N LEU A 50 25.03 22.52 -2.43
CA LEU A 50 26.29 23.15 -2.06
C LEU A 50 26.28 23.73 -0.64
N THR A 51 25.13 23.78 0.03
CA THR A 51 24.93 24.36 1.36
C THR A 51 25.95 23.83 2.38
N ASP A 52 26.13 22.51 2.45
CA ASP A 52 27.05 21.86 3.40
C ASP A 52 28.54 22.05 3.06
N TYR A 53 28.84 22.50 1.83
CA TYR A 53 30.20 22.62 1.30
C TYR A 53 30.66 24.07 1.14
N ILE A 54 29.76 25.04 1.33
CA ILE A 54 30.03 26.48 1.35
C ILE A 54 29.94 26.97 2.80
N ALA A 55 31.01 26.73 3.55
CA ALA A 55 31.11 27.13 4.96
C ALA A 55 31.27 28.66 5.09
N VAL A 56 30.16 29.37 5.31
CA VAL A 56 30.09 30.83 5.49
C VAL A 56 29.47 31.24 6.84
N LYS A 57 28.49 30.48 7.34
CA LYS A 57 27.71 30.81 8.55
C LYS A 57 28.24 30.18 9.83
N GLU A 58 27.76 30.70 10.96
CA GLU A 58 27.90 30.13 12.32
C GLU A 58 29.36 29.76 12.70
N SER A 59 29.62 28.47 12.94
CA SER A 59 30.90 27.93 13.44
C SER A 59 32.10 28.17 12.51
N SER A 60 31.84 28.53 11.26
CA SER A 60 32.85 28.83 10.23
C SER A 60 33.11 30.32 10.02
N ALA A 61 32.36 31.23 10.66
CA ALA A 61 32.63 32.66 10.59
C ALA A 61 33.97 33.01 11.28
N ARG A 62 34.84 33.77 10.61
CA ARG A 62 36.16 34.20 11.12
C ARG A 62 36.47 35.62 10.67
N PHE A 63 37.04 36.44 11.56
CA PHE A 63 37.47 37.81 11.25
C PHE A 63 38.54 37.87 10.16
N LEU A 64 39.49 36.92 10.17
CA LEU A 64 40.54 36.78 9.17
C LEU A 64 40.48 35.37 8.56
N PRO A 65 40.69 35.22 7.24
CA PRO A 65 40.61 33.93 6.54
C PRO A 65 41.86 33.06 6.77
N HIS A 66 42.10 32.70 8.04
CA HIS A 66 43.22 31.87 8.47
C HIS A 66 42.86 30.98 9.66
N SER A 67 42.87 29.66 9.45
CA SER A 67 42.51 28.64 10.45
C SER A 67 43.71 27.85 11.00
N ALA A 68 44.94 28.28 10.70
CA ALA A 68 46.19 27.61 11.11
C ALA A 68 46.22 26.09 10.82
N GLY A 69 45.60 25.65 9.71
CA GLY A 69 45.63 24.24 9.29
C GLY A 69 44.71 23.30 10.08
N ARG A 70 43.80 23.81 10.92
CA ARG A 70 42.87 23.02 11.74
C ARG A 70 42.05 22.01 10.93
N PHE A 71 41.69 22.36 9.70
CA PHE A 71 40.86 21.54 8.80
C PHE A 71 41.66 20.55 7.94
N ALA A 72 42.99 20.65 7.91
CA ALA A 72 43.84 19.79 7.06
C ALA A 72 44.15 18.42 7.69
N LYS A 73 44.06 18.30 9.02
CA LYS A 73 44.48 17.09 9.76
C LYS A 73 43.49 15.92 9.71
N LYS A 74 42.20 16.16 9.41
CA LYS A 74 41.18 15.09 9.35
C LYS A 74 40.55 15.02 7.96
N ARG A 75 40.31 13.79 7.47
CA ARG A 75 39.62 13.55 6.19
C ARG A 75 38.26 14.25 6.17
N PHE A 76 37.87 14.78 5.01
CA PHE A 76 36.60 15.49 4.73
C PHE A 76 36.31 16.79 5.49
N ARG A 77 37.09 17.17 6.52
CA ARG A 77 36.95 18.46 7.22
C ARG A 77 37.26 19.70 6.37
N LYS A 78 37.79 19.52 5.16
CA LYS A 78 37.97 20.58 4.16
C LYS A 78 36.64 21.28 3.81
N ALA A 79 35.50 20.57 3.86
CA ALA A 79 34.18 21.15 3.60
C ALA A 79 33.83 22.27 4.61
N LEU A 80 34.23 22.11 5.87
CA LEU A 80 33.99 23.06 6.96
C LEU A 80 34.96 24.25 6.98
N CYS A 81 35.98 24.25 6.11
CA CYS A 81 36.94 25.35 6.04
C CYS A 81 36.27 26.60 5.43
N PRO A 82 36.40 27.79 6.07
CA PRO A 82 35.72 29.00 5.61
C PRO A 82 35.98 29.29 4.13
N ILE A 83 34.95 29.66 3.37
CA ILE A 83 35.08 29.73 1.91
C ILE A 83 36.11 30.77 1.44
N VAL A 84 36.19 31.90 2.14
CA VAL A 84 37.18 32.96 1.87
C VAL A 84 38.61 32.44 2.12
N GLU A 85 38.80 31.60 3.14
CA GLU A 85 40.08 30.95 3.39
C GLU A 85 40.45 29.96 2.29
N ARG A 86 39.48 29.21 1.77
CA ARG A 86 39.67 28.29 0.64
C ARG A 86 40.05 29.04 -0.64
N LEU A 87 39.45 30.20 -0.91
CA LEU A 87 39.85 31.09 -2.01
C LEU A 87 41.30 31.57 -1.84
N CYS A 88 41.67 32.08 -0.66
CA CYS A 88 43.04 32.47 -0.37
C CYS A 88 44.03 31.30 -0.51
N ASN A 89 43.63 30.08 -0.12
CA ASN A 89 44.46 28.88 -0.28
C ASN A 89 44.63 28.50 -1.75
N SER A 90 43.58 28.60 -2.57
CA SER A 90 43.63 28.36 -4.03
C SER A 90 44.59 29.34 -4.72
N LEU A 91 44.57 30.62 -4.34
CA LEU A 91 45.50 31.65 -4.82
C LEU A 91 46.98 31.37 -4.49
N MET A 92 47.25 30.51 -3.50
CA MET A 92 48.61 30.09 -3.15
C MET A 92 49.08 28.80 -3.85
N MET A 93 48.20 28.00 -4.47
CA MET A 93 48.60 26.68 -4.98
C MET A 93 49.63 26.74 -6.12
N HIS A 94 49.62 27.80 -6.94
CA HIS A 94 50.49 27.95 -8.12
C HIS A 94 50.96 29.40 -8.32
N GLY A 95 52.16 29.58 -8.88
CA GLY A 95 52.71 30.88 -9.29
C GLY A 95 53.59 31.59 -8.23
N ARG A 96 53.87 32.89 -8.45
CA ARG A 96 54.78 33.72 -7.61
C ARG A 96 54.31 33.94 -6.16
N ASN A 97 53.03 33.65 -5.90
CA ASN A 97 52.40 33.77 -4.57
C ASN A 97 52.39 32.43 -3.80
N ASN A 98 53.09 31.41 -4.31
CA ASN A 98 53.17 30.11 -3.64
C ASN A 98 53.72 30.26 -2.21
N GLY A 99 53.01 29.68 -1.24
CA GLY A 99 53.33 29.75 0.19
C GLY A 99 53.12 31.11 0.86
N LYS A 100 52.77 32.19 0.13
CA LYS A 100 52.64 33.56 0.67
C LYS A 100 51.21 33.89 1.11
N LYS A 101 50.77 33.34 2.25
CA LYS A 101 49.40 33.51 2.78
C LYS A 101 49.00 34.96 3.03
N LEU A 102 49.84 35.73 3.70
CA LEU A 102 49.54 37.14 4.01
C LEU A 102 49.30 37.98 2.74
N MET A 103 50.07 37.73 1.69
CA MET A 103 49.90 38.40 0.40
C MET A 103 48.57 38.00 -0.27
N ALA A 104 48.22 36.71 -0.26
CA ALA A 104 46.93 36.24 -0.78
C ALA A 104 45.73 36.82 -0.02
N VAL A 105 45.83 36.96 1.31
CA VAL A 105 44.79 37.60 2.13
C VAL A 105 44.62 39.08 1.78
N ARG A 106 45.72 39.82 1.54
CA ARG A 106 45.65 41.22 1.08
C ARG A 106 44.99 41.35 -0.28
N ILE A 107 45.34 40.48 -1.23
CA ILE A 107 44.75 40.47 -2.58
C ILE A 107 43.23 40.29 -2.50
N VAL A 108 42.77 39.28 -1.74
CA VAL A 108 41.33 39.03 -1.56
C VAL A 108 40.63 40.19 -0.85
N LYS A 109 41.26 40.80 0.16
CA LYS A 109 40.71 41.99 0.84
C LYS A 109 40.49 43.14 -0.14
N HIS A 110 41.50 43.48 -0.95
CA HIS A 110 41.39 44.54 -1.94
C HIS A 110 40.37 44.22 -3.04
N ALA A 111 40.32 42.96 -3.51
CA ALA A 111 39.32 42.52 -4.48
C ALA A 111 37.89 42.69 -3.93
N PHE A 112 37.65 42.34 -2.66
CA PHE A 112 36.33 42.53 -2.03
C PHE A 112 35.94 44.00 -1.88
N GLU A 113 36.90 44.88 -1.61
CA GLU A 113 36.66 46.34 -1.59
C GLU A 113 36.25 46.85 -2.98
N ILE A 114 36.94 46.40 -4.04
CA ILE A 114 36.60 46.74 -5.43
C ILE A 114 35.21 46.22 -5.78
N ILE A 115 34.87 44.97 -5.44
CA ILE A 115 33.56 44.38 -5.72
C ILE A 115 32.45 45.20 -5.07
N HIS A 116 32.60 45.55 -3.80
CA HIS A 116 31.59 46.34 -3.09
C HIS A 116 31.42 47.72 -3.71
N LEU A 117 32.51 48.40 -4.08
CA LEU A 117 32.44 49.71 -4.73
C LEU A 117 31.76 49.66 -6.11
N LEU A 118 31.95 48.58 -6.87
CA LEU A 118 31.38 48.43 -8.21
C LEU A 118 29.93 47.91 -8.23
N THR A 119 29.57 47.05 -7.27
CA THR A 119 28.26 46.35 -7.28
C THR A 119 27.27 46.90 -6.24
N GLY A 120 27.74 47.53 -5.17
CA GLY A 120 26.92 47.88 -4.01
C GLY A 120 26.47 46.69 -3.15
N GLU A 121 26.77 45.45 -3.57
CA GLU A 121 26.38 44.23 -2.88
C GLU A 121 27.43 43.80 -1.84
N ASN A 122 27.04 42.87 -0.96
CA ASN A 122 27.97 42.21 -0.06
C ASN A 122 28.92 41.31 -0.89
N PRO A 123 30.25 41.53 -0.88
CA PRO A 123 31.19 40.77 -1.70
C PRO A 123 31.24 39.27 -1.35
N LEU A 124 30.81 38.88 -0.15
CA LEU A 124 30.66 37.47 0.21
C LEU A 124 29.55 36.79 -0.59
N GLN A 125 28.44 37.49 -0.83
CA GLN A 125 27.34 36.97 -1.66
C GLN A 125 27.79 36.80 -3.11
N VAL A 126 28.52 37.79 -3.65
CA VAL A 126 29.09 37.72 -5.01
C VAL A 126 30.04 36.52 -5.13
N LEU A 127 30.90 36.27 -4.13
CA LEU A 127 31.76 35.09 -4.12
C LEU A 127 30.96 33.78 -4.10
N VAL A 128 29.91 33.69 -3.27
CA VAL A 128 29.05 32.49 -3.20
C VAL A 128 28.35 32.25 -4.55
N ASN A 129 27.76 33.29 -5.15
CA ASN A 129 27.12 33.20 -6.46
C ASN A 129 28.11 32.81 -7.56
N ALA A 130 29.32 33.36 -7.55
CA ALA A 130 30.39 33.00 -8.49
C ALA A 130 30.76 31.52 -8.39
N ILE A 131 30.86 30.97 -7.18
CA ILE A 131 31.16 29.55 -6.95
C ILE A 131 30.02 28.64 -7.44
N ILE A 132 28.77 29.00 -7.14
CA ILE A 132 27.58 28.25 -7.58
C ILE A 132 27.55 28.17 -9.11
N ASN A 133 27.78 29.29 -9.78
CA ASN A 133 27.71 29.35 -11.25
C ASN A 133 28.90 28.68 -11.94
N SER A 134 30.09 28.71 -11.34
CA SER A 134 31.33 28.20 -11.94
C SER A 134 31.59 26.70 -11.75
N GLY A 135 30.85 26.04 -10.86
CA GLY A 135 31.03 24.61 -10.60
C GLY A 135 30.26 23.73 -11.60
N ALA A 136 30.98 23.00 -12.46
CA ALA A 136 30.39 22.02 -13.38
C ALA A 136 29.61 20.94 -12.63
N ARG A 137 28.35 20.75 -12.98
CA ARG A 137 27.49 19.70 -12.39
C ARG A 137 27.87 18.33 -12.91
N GLU A 138 28.32 18.27 -14.16
CA GLU A 138 28.63 17.05 -14.89
C GLU A 138 30.03 17.13 -15.50
N ASP A 139 30.72 16.00 -15.53
CA ASP A 139 32.03 15.85 -16.13
C ASP A 139 32.08 14.52 -16.90
N SER A 140 33.05 14.36 -17.78
CA SER A 140 33.29 13.10 -18.48
C SER A 140 34.42 12.33 -17.81
N THR A 141 34.19 11.07 -17.44
CA THR A 141 35.24 10.18 -16.94
C THR A 141 35.68 9.17 -17.97
N ARG A 142 37.00 8.92 -17.95
CA ARG A 142 37.68 7.93 -18.78
C ARG A 142 37.45 6.55 -18.17
N ILE A 143 36.68 5.69 -18.84
CA ILE A 143 36.41 4.31 -18.40
C ILE A 143 37.10 3.35 -19.37
N GLY A 144 37.97 2.48 -18.85
CA GLY A 144 38.75 1.49 -19.62
C GLY A 144 40.27 1.58 -19.40
N ARG A 145 41.02 0.57 -19.86
CA ARG A 145 42.50 0.56 -19.90
C ARG A 145 43.02 0.77 -21.32
N ALA A 146 44.31 1.12 -21.43
CA ALA A 146 45.01 1.57 -22.63
C ALA A 146 44.54 0.91 -23.95
N GLY A 147 44.18 1.73 -24.94
CA GLY A 147 43.69 1.31 -26.26
C GLY A 147 42.18 1.58 -26.45
N THR A 148 41.34 0.97 -25.62
CA THR A 148 39.87 1.01 -25.71
C THR A 148 39.30 1.82 -24.55
N VAL A 149 39.32 3.13 -24.74
CA VAL A 149 38.84 4.05 -23.72
C VAL A 149 37.58 4.73 -24.18
N ARG A 150 36.53 4.60 -23.37
CA ARG A 150 35.28 5.33 -23.53
C ARG A 150 35.20 6.48 -22.52
N ARG A 151 34.58 7.59 -22.93
CA ARG A 151 34.21 8.69 -22.03
C ARG A 151 32.74 8.53 -21.66
N GLN A 152 32.45 8.48 -20.37
CA GLN A 152 31.08 8.44 -19.86
C GLN A 152 30.81 9.72 -19.07
N ALA A 153 29.64 10.31 -19.29
CA ALA A 153 29.17 11.43 -18.48
C ALA A 153 28.87 10.95 -17.06
N VAL A 154 29.38 11.66 -16.06
CA VAL A 154 29.20 11.37 -14.63
C VAL A 154 28.98 12.65 -13.86
N ASP A 155 28.20 12.55 -12.78
CA ASP A 155 27.92 13.68 -11.91
C ASP A 155 29.16 14.04 -11.07
N VAL A 156 29.36 15.33 -10.86
CA VAL A 156 30.49 15.85 -10.08
C VAL A 156 30.05 16.04 -8.63
N SER A 157 30.75 15.40 -7.70
CA SER A 157 30.44 15.54 -6.27
C SER A 157 30.49 17.01 -5.79
N PRO A 158 29.58 17.46 -4.91
CA PRO A 158 29.52 18.85 -4.44
C PRO A 158 30.86 19.41 -3.94
N LEU A 159 31.64 18.61 -3.21
CA LEU A 159 32.97 19.01 -2.75
C LEU A 159 33.95 19.26 -3.91
N ARG A 160 33.90 18.43 -4.97
CA ARG A 160 34.70 18.61 -6.19
C ARG A 160 34.23 19.84 -6.96
N ARG A 161 32.92 20.07 -7.08
CA ARG A 161 32.34 21.28 -7.70
C ARG A 161 32.92 22.56 -7.11
N VAL A 162 32.85 22.72 -5.78
CA VAL A 162 33.38 23.92 -5.10
C VAL A 162 34.90 24.05 -5.26
N ASN A 163 35.65 22.93 -5.18
CA ASN A 163 37.11 22.97 -5.30
C ASN A 163 37.57 23.34 -6.72
N THR A 164 36.93 22.76 -7.75
CA THR A 164 37.23 23.06 -9.14
C THR A 164 36.85 24.49 -9.49
N ALA A 165 35.68 24.97 -9.04
CA ALA A 165 35.27 26.37 -9.21
C ALA A 165 36.29 27.35 -8.64
N LEU A 166 36.72 27.16 -7.38
CA LEU A 166 37.74 28.01 -6.74
C LEU A 166 39.09 27.96 -7.46
N LEU A 167 39.46 26.81 -8.03
CA LEU A 167 40.68 26.68 -8.81
C LEU A 167 40.58 27.46 -10.11
N LEU A 168 39.49 27.27 -10.87
CA LEU A 168 39.27 27.92 -12.17
C LEU A 168 39.15 29.44 -12.05
N LEU A 169 38.48 29.96 -11.03
CA LEU A 169 38.39 31.39 -10.73
C LEU A 169 39.78 31.99 -10.44
N CYS A 170 40.60 31.29 -9.66
CA CYS A 170 41.97 31.74 -9.36
C CYS A 170 42.89 31.67 -10.57
N THR A 171 42.76 30.64 -11.40
CA THR A 171 43.53 30.50 -12.64
C THR A 171 43.16 31.59 -13.63
N GLY A 172 41.86 31.86 -13.84
CA GLY A 172 41.38 32.95 -14.69
C GLY A 172 41.92 34.32 -14.26
N ALA A 173 41.87 34.62 -12.96
CA ALA A 173 42.43 35.86 -12.43
C ALA A 173 43.95 35.97 -12.63
N ARG A 174 44.70 34.87 -12.51
CA ARG A 174 46.16 34.86 -12.74
C ARG A 174 46.51 35.05 -14.20
N GLU A 175 45.81 34.36 -15.10
CA GLU A 175 46.03 34.46 -16.55
C GLU A 175 45.68 35.86 -17.05
N ALA A 176 44.57 36.44 -16.58
CA ALA A 176 44.16 37.80 -16.92
C ALA A 176 45.11 38.89 -16.38
N ALA A 177 45.83 38.62 -15.28
CA ALA A 177 46.83 39.52 -14.72
C ALA A 177 48.22 39.36 -15.36
N PHE A 178 48.48 38.28 -16.10
CA PHE A 178 49.76 38.05 -16.74
C PHE A 178 49.93 39.00 -17.94
N HIS A 179 51.00 39.82 -17.95
CA HIS A 179 51.25 40.88 -18.93
C HIS A 179 50.13 41.95 -19.06
N ASN A 180 49.35 42.18 -18.02
CA ASN A 180 48.32 43.22 -17.97
C ASN A 180 48.72 44.37 -17.02
N ILE A 181 48.24 45.58 -17.30
CA ILE A 181 48.41 46.77 -16.44
C ILE A 181 47.56 46.64 -15.17
N LYS A 182 46.40 45.97 -15.27
CA LYS A 182 45.51 45.71 -14.13
C LYS A 182 46.21 44.88 -13.07
N THR A 183 46.00 45.25 -11.81
CA THR A 183 46.49 44.51 -10.66
C THR A 183 45.76 43.17 -10.52
N ILE A 184 46.39 42.18 -9.88
CA ILE A 184 45.76 40.87 -9.62
C ILE A 184 44.46 41.00 -8.79
N SER A 185 44.34 42.02 -7.94
CA SER A 185 43.12 42.28 -7.16
C SER A 185 41.97 42.76 -8.03
N GLU A 186 42.24 43.60 -9.03
CA GLU A 186 41.24 44.06 -10.02
C GLU A 186 40.83 42.91 -10.95
N CYS A 187 41.79 42.13 -11.45
CA CYS A 187 41.48 40.96 -12.28
C CYS A 187 40.66 39.91 -11.51
N LEU A 188 40.93 39.72 -10.21
CA LEU A 188 40.14 38.82 -9.36
C LEU A 188 38.73 39.36 -9.11
N ALA A 189 38.57 40.66 -8.91
CA ALA A 189 37.26 41.28 -8.76
C ALA A 189 36.42 41.16 -10.04
N ASP A 190 37.01 41.45 -11.22
CA ASP A 190 36.36 41.31 -12.53
C ASP A 190 35.92 39.85 -12.76
N GLU A 191 36.79 38.87 -12.48
CA GLU A 191 36.48 37.45 -12.66
C GLU A 191 35.33 37.00 -11.73
N LEU A 192 35.32 37.42 -10.46
CA LEU A 192 34.26 37.09 -9.51
C LEU A 192 32.92 37.73 -9.90
N ILE A 193 32.90 38.98 -10.34
CA ILE A 193 31.67 39.67 -10.78
C ILE A 193 31.10 39.00 -12.03
N ASN A 194 31.96 38.72 -13.02
CA ASN A 194 31.54 38.08 -14.26
C ASN A 194 31.01 36.66 -14.02
N ALA A 195 31.68 35.89 -13.17
CA ALA A 195 31.23 34.55 -12.77
C ALA A 195 29.91 34.59 -11.98
N ALA A 196 29.74 35.55 -11.06
CA ALA A 196 28.51 35.72 -10.29
C ALA A 196 27.30 36.05 -11.18
N LYS A 197 27.52 36.77 -12.29
CA LYS A 197 26.49 37.05 -13.30
C LYS A 197 26.27 35.90 -14.30
N GLY A 198 27.07 34.83 -14.24
CA GLY A 198 27.03 33.74 -15.22
C GLY A 198 27.49 34.15 -16.62
N SER A 199 28.31 35.21 -16.73
CA SER A 199 28.77 35.69 -18.03
C SER A 199 29.83 34.78 -18.62
N SER A 200 29.70 34.49 -19.92
CA SER A 200 30.72 33.79 -20.71
C SER A 200 32.04 34.55 -20.80
N ASN A 201 32.17 35.78 -20.29
CA ASN A 201 33.45 36.48 -20.21
C ASN A 201 34.36 35.95 -19.09
N SER A 202 33.81 35.26 -18.09
CA SER A 202 34.59 34.59 -17.05
C SER A 202 35.30 33.36 -17.61
N HIS A 203 36.58 33.19 -17.25
CA HIS A 203 37.34 31.98 -17.58
C HIS A 203 36.72 30.73 -16.95
N ALA A 204 36.26 30.83 -15.69
CA ALA A 204 35.68 29.70 -14.98
C ALA A 204 34.37 29.20 -15.63
N ILE A 205 33.51 30.11 -16.09
CA ILE A 205 32.26 29.76 -16.80
C ILE A 205 32.56 29.10 -18.14
N LYS A 206 33.47 29.66 -18.96
CA LYS A 206 33.86 29.03 -20.24
C LYS A 206 34.34 27.58 -20.08
N LYS A 207 35.14 27.33 -19.04
CA LYS A 207 35.68 25.99 -18.77
C LYS A 207 34.62 25.03 -18.23
N LYS A 208 33.68 25.52 -17.43
CA LYS A 208 32.50 24.75 -17.02
C LYS A 208 31.69 24.34 -18.24
N ASP A 209 31.31 25.29 -19.09
CA ASP A 209 30.47 25.04 -20.27
C ASP A 209 31.14 24.06 -21.24
N GLU A 210 32.47 24.13 -21.40
CA GLU A 210 33.25 23.18 -22.18
C GLU A 210 33.14 21.74 -21.64
N LEU A 211 33.28 21.57 -20.31
CA LEU A 211 33.18 20.26 -19.65
C LEU A 211 31.76 19.67 -19.75
N GLU A 212 30.75 20.48 -19.45
CA GLU A 212 29.35 20.07 -19.52
C GLU A 212 28.94 19.74 -20.96
N ARG A 213 29.43 20.49 -21.96
CA ARG A 213 29.19 20.16 -23.38
C ARG A 213 29.76 18.81 -23.79
N VAL A 214 30.97 18.46 -23.32
CA VAL A 214 31.57 17.14 -23.58
C VAL A 214 30.78 16.03 -22.89
N ALA A 215 30.29 16.26 -21.66
CA ALA A 215 29.42 15.32 -20.97
C ALA A 215 28.10 15.10 -21.74
N LYS A 216 27.44 16.16 -22.20
CA LYS A 216 26.19 16.10 -23.00
C LYS A 216 26.34 15.27 -24.28
N SER A 217 27.43 15.46 -25.03
CA SER A 217 27.68 14.69 -26.26
C SER A 217 27.78 13.18 -26.00
N ASN A 218 28.45 12.78 -24.92
CA ASN A 218 28.60 11.36 -24.57
C ASN A 218 27.27 10.71 -24.14
N ARG A 219 26.33 11.48 -23.58
CA ARG A 219 24.99 10.97 -23.21
C ARG A 219 24.19 10.58 -24.44
N TYR A 220 24.14 11.45 -25.45
CA TYR A 220 23.46 11.16 -26.69
C TYR A 220 24.04 9.91 -27.38
N GLU A 221 25.38 9.78 -27.45
CA GLU A 221 26.01 8.59 -28.02
C GLU A 221 25.61 7.29 -27.29
N THR A 222 25.49 7.34 -25.95
CA THR A 222 25.07 6.18 -25.15
C THR A 222 23.61 5.82 -25.40
N VAL A 223 22.73 6.82 -25.49
CA VAL A 223 21.30 6.64 -25.77
C VAL A 223 21.05 6.16 -27.21
N ALA A 224 21.81 6.64 -28.20
CA ALA A 224 21.64 6.28 -29.60
C ALA A 224 22.30 4.93 -30.00
N ARG A 225 23.25 4.43 -29.22
CA ARG A 225 24.01 3.21 -29.51
C ARG A 225 23.12 1.98 -29.74
N ASN A 226 23.43 1.17 -30.76
CA ASN A 226 22.73 -0.10 -31.07
C ASN A 226 21.22 0.02 -31.31
N LEU A 227 20.69 1.22 -31.53
CA LEU A 227 19.35 1.42 -32.07
C LEU A 227 19.38 1.33 -33.60
N GLN A 228 18.34 0.76 -34.19
CA GLN A 228 18.23 0.63 -35.64
C GLN A 228 17.64 1.90 -36.28
N GLU A 229 16.66 2.51 -35.61
CA GLU A 229 15.97 3.72 -36.09
C GLU A 229 15.52 4.58 -34.90
N ILE A 230 15.54 5.90 -35.09
CA ILE A 230 15.08 6.91 -34.12
C ILE A 230 14.15 7.87 -34.87
N LEU A 231 12.89 7.96 -34.44
CA LEU A 231 11.96 9.00 -34.88
C LEU A 231 11.99 10.15 -33.88
N GLY A 232 12.19 11.39 -34.36
CA GLY A 232 12.34 12.57 -33.51
C GLY A 232 13.77 12.85 -33.02
N ASP A 233 14.80 12.50 -33.82
CA ASP A 233 16.22 12.65 -33.46
C ASP A 233 16.62 14.08 -33.04
N ASP A 234 16.11 15.10 -33.75
CA ASP A 234 16.38 16.50 -33.41
C ASP A 234 15.79 16.89 -32.05
N GLN A 235 14.59 16.38 -31.72
CA GLN A 235 13.95 16.59 -30.43
C GLN A 235 14.70 15.85 -29.31
N LEU A 236 15.23 14.66 -29.59
CA LEU A 236 16.06 13.91 -28.65
C LEU A 236 17.33 14.68 -28.29
N LYS A 237 18.03 15.23 -29.30
CA LYS A 237 19.21 16.08 -29.08
C LYS A 237 18.88 17.34 -28.30
N GLU A 238 17.74 17.98 -28.57
CA GLU A 238 17.30 19.16 -27.84
C GLU A 238 16.99 18.84 -26.37
N ILE A 239 16.23 17.77 -26.10
CA ILE A 239 15.85 17.39 -24.73
C ILE A 239 17.09 17.00 -23.92
N LEU A 240 17.97 16.16 -24.48
CA LEU A 240 19.22 15.75 -23.82
C LEU A 240 20.23 16.90 -23.66
N SER A 241 20.03 18.04 -24.34
CA SER A 241 20.87 19.23 -24.18
C SER A 241 20.50 20.11 -22.97
N LYS A 242 19.30 19.93 -22.40
CA LYS A 242 18.80 20.69 -21.25
C LYS A 242 19.39 20.11 -19.96
N ASP A 243 20.03 20.96 -19.14
CA ASP A 243 20.80 20.57 -17.94
C ASP A 243 19.98 19.96 -16.79
N ASP A 244 18.65 19.90 -16.92
CA ASP A 244 17.72 19.46 -15.87
C ASP A 244 16.65 18.48 -16.42
N SER A 245 16.91 17.85 -17.58
CA SER A 245 15.91 17.00 -18.23
C SER A 245 15.81 15.63 -17.55
N ASP A 246 14.79 15.45 -16.70
CA ASP A 246 14.27 14.15 -16.30
C ASP A 246 13.64 13.45 -17.52
N PHE A 247 14.47 12.87 -18.39
CA PHE A 247 14.03 12.25 -19.64
C PHE A 247 13.33 10.92 -19.36
N LYS A 248 12.02 10.87 -19.63
CA LYS A 248 11.16 9.71 -19.33
C LYS A 248 10.94 8.85 -20.55
N ILE A 249 11.33 7.59 -20.46
CA ILE A 249 11.16 6.58 -21.50
C ILE A 249 10.24 5.47 -20.96
N TYR A 250 9.32 4.94 -21.77
CA TYR A 250 8.70 3.65 -21.44
C TYR A 250 9.00 2.56 -22.44
N TRP A 251 8.99 1.33 -21.93
CA TRP A 251 9.05 0.10 -22.69
C TRP A 251 7.86 -0.78 -22.30
N GLY A 252 7.04 -1.16 -23.29
CA GLY A 252 5.88 -2.02 -23.10
C GLY A 252 6.17 -3.45 -23.49
N THR A 253 5.80 -4.40 -22.62
CA THR A 253 5.85 -5.84 -22.93
C THR A 253 4.51 -6.51 -22.60
N ALA A 254 3.95 -7.24 -23.57
CA ALA A 254 2.71 -7.98 -23.41
C ALA A 254 2.98 -9.37 -22.81
N THR A 255 2.28 -9.70 -21.72
CA THR A 255 2.45 -10.93 -20.92
C THR A 255 1.82 -12.16 -21.59
N THR A 256 2.19 -12.43 -22.84
CA THR A 256 1.62 -13.51 -23.66
C THR A 256 2.32 -14.86 -23.43
N GLY A 257 3.59 -15.00 -23.84
CA GLY A 257 4.38 -16.23 -23.71
C GLY A 257 5.45 -16.16 -22.62
N LYS A 258 6.16 -17.26 -22.34
CA LYS A 258 7.33 -17.22 -21.44
C LYS A 258 8.45 -16.37 -22.06
N PRO A 259 9.08 -15.43 -21.31
CA PRO A 259 10.23 -14.69 -21.80
C PRO A 259 11.43 -15.61 -22.06
N HIS A 260 12.09 -15.37 -23.19
CA HIS A 260 13.25 -16.13 -23.66
C HIS A 260 14.50 -15.25 -23.70
N VAL A 261 15.67 -15.84 -23.97
CA VAL A 261 16.96 -15.12 -24.03
C VAL A 261 16.98 -13.88 -24.92
N GLY A 262 16.16 -13.81 -25.99
CA GLY A 262 16.01 -12.60 -26.80
C GLY A 262 15.57 -11.33 -26.03
N TYR A 263 14.97 -11.46 -24.85
CA TYR A 263 14.65 -10.33 -23.97
C TYR A 263 15.90 -9.63 -23.43
N PHE A 264 17.09 -10.26 -23.47
CA PHE A 264 18.32 -9.56 -23.10
C PHE A 264 18.65 -8.39 -24.04
N VAL A 265 18.17 -8.40 -25.29
CA VAL A 265 18.40 -7.29 -26.23
C VAL A 265 17.77 -5.97 -25.74
N PRO A 266 16.46 -5.90 -25.46
CA PRO A 266 15.88 -4.69 -24.88
C PRO A 266 16.39 -4.41 -23.46
N ILE A 267 16.66 -5.44 -22.64
CA ILE A 267 17.16 -5.24 -21.26
C ILE A 267 18.56 -4.61 -21.24
N CYS A 268 19.48 -5.01 -22.13
CA CYS A 268 20.78 -4.34 -22.30
C CYS A 268 20.62 -2.87 -22.68
N LYS A 269 19.61 -2.55 -23.49
CA LYS A 269 19.35 -1.16 -23.90
C LYS A 269 18.73 -0.33 -22.77
N ILE A 270 17.84 -0.93 -21.97
CA ILE A 270 17.30 -0.32 -20.76
C ILE A 270 18.44 -0.01 -19.77
N ALA A 271 19.43 -0.89 -19.66
CA ALA A 271 20.63 -0.63 -18.87
C ALA A 271 21.39 0.61 -19.37
N ASP A 272 21.53 0.80 -20.69
CA ASP A 272 22.15 1.99 -21.28
C ASP A 272 21.35 3.28 -20.95
N PHE A 273 20.02 3.23 -21.00
CA PHE A 273 19.17 4.37 -20.63
C PHE A 273 19.32 4.75 -19.15
N LEU A 274 19.31 3.75 -18.26
CA LEU A 274 19.49 3.94 -16.82
C LEU A 274 20.90 4.48 -16.49
N HIS A 275 21.94 3.96 -17.14
CA HIS A 275 23.31 4.50 -17.02
C HIS A 275 23.46 5.92 -17.56
N SER A 276 22.62 6.31 -18.52
CA SER A 276 22.56 7.69 -19.05
C SER A 276 21.75 8.63 -18.16
N GLY A 277 21.22 8.12 -17.04
CA GLY A 277 20.47 8.89 -16.05
C GLY A 277 18.99 9.08 -16.37
N CYS A 278 18.47 8.45 -17.44
CA CYS A 278 17.07 8.52 -17.87
C CYS A 278 16.16 7.74 -16.91
N HIS A 279 14.92 8.19 -16.76
CA HIS A 279 13.90 7.47 -15.99
C HIS A 279 13.15 6.49 -16.90
N VAL A 280 13.19 5.20 -16.58
CA VAL A 280 12.57 4.15 -17.41
C VAL A 280 11.33 3.60 -16.73
N THR A 281 10.23 3.54 -17.48
CA THR A 281 8.97 2.90 -17.07
C THR A 281 8.78 1.59 -17.84
N ILE A 282 8.68 0.48 -17.13
CA ILE A 282 8.33 -0.81 -17.73
C ILE A 282 6.83 -1.03 -17.58
N LEU A 283 6.13 -1.05 -18.71
CA LEU A 283 4.69 -1.33 -18.77
C LEU A 283 4.46 -2.82 -19.01
N PHE A 284 3.84 -3.49 -18.04
CA PHE A 284 3.27 -4.82 -18.22
C PHE A 284 1.91 -4.69 -18.88
N ALA A 285 1.89 -4.84 -20.18
CA ALA A 285 0.71 -4.66 -21.03
C ALA A 285 -0.20 -5.91 -20.95
N ASN A 286 -0.77 -6.17 -19.78
CA ASN A 286 -1.64 -7.33 -19.51
C ASN A 286 -2.95 -7.27 -20.31
N LEU A 287 -3.59 -6.12 -20.43
CA LEU A 287 -4.79 -5.96 -21.27
C LEU A 287 -4.47 -6.22 -22.75
N HIS A 288 -3.32 -5.75 -23.22
CA HIS A 288 -2.83 -6.02 -24.57
C HIS A 288 -2.62 -7.53 -24.83
N ALA A 289 -2.14 -8.27 -23.82
CA ALA A 289 -1.97 -9.73 -23.91
C ALA A 289 -3.30 -10.49 -24.02
N PHE A 290 -4.38 -9.97 -23.43
CA PHE A 290 -5.74 -10.49 -23.61
C PHE A 290 -6.28 -10.16 -25.01
N LEU A 291 -6.07 -8.92 -25.47
CA LEU A 291 -6.58 -8.42 -26.75
C LEU A 291 -5.90 -9.05 -27.98
N ASP A 292 -4.67 -9.55 -27.83
CA ASP A 292 -3.97 -10.36 -28.82
C ASP A 292 -4.56 -11.79 -28.90
N ASN A 293 -5.80 -11.86 -29.38
CA ASN A 293 -6.56 -13.07 -29.70
C ASN A 293 -6.62 -14.10 -28.54
N LEU A 294 -6.82 -13.63 -27.31
CA LEU A 294 -6.95 -14.47 -26.10
C LEU A 294 -5.73 -15.35 -25.80
N LYS A 295 -4.52 -14.95 -26.23
CA LYS A 295 -3.28 -15.66 -25.87
C LYS A 295 -3.05 -15.72 -24.35
N ALA A 296 -3.59 -14.75 -23.61
CA ALA A 296 -3.70 -14.79 -22.16
C ALA A 296 -5.19 -14.69 -21.74
N PRO A 297 -5.77 -15.75 -21.15
CA PRO A 297 -7.08 -15.67 -20.51
C PRO A 297 -7.09 -14.63 -19.38
N TRP A 298 -8.25 -14.00 -19.15
CA TRP A 298 -8.41 -12.94 -18.14
C TRP A 298 -7.93 -13.38 -16.74
N GLU A 299 -8.23 -14.62 -16.35
CA GLU A 299 -7.86 -15.21 -15.06
C GLU A 299 -6.34 -15.37 -14.85
N LEU A 300 -5.56 -15.45 -15.94
CA LEU A 300 -4.11 -15.65 -15.88
C LEU A 300 -3.31 -14.34 -16.01
N LEU A 301 -3.98 -13.20 -16.22
CA LEU A 301 -3.31 -11.92 -16.47
C LEU A 301 -2.44 -11.50 -15.29
N ASP A 302 -2.99 -11.53 -14.07
CA ASP A 302 -2.29 -11.09 -12.87
C ASP A 302 -1.10 -12.00 -12.56
N LEU A 303 -1.31 -13.33 -12.60
CA LEU A 303 -0.25 -14.33 -12.38
C LEU A 303 0.91 -14.19 -13.38
N ARG A 304 0.61 -13.90 -14.66
CA ARG A 304 1.65 -13.70 -15.67
C ARG A 304 2.38 -12.38 -15.51
N THR A 305 1.70 -11.33 -15.06
CA THR A 305 2.33 -10.05 -14.75
C THR A 305 3.29 -10.17 -13.57
N GLU A 306 2.90 -10.84 -12.49
CA GLU A 306 3.78 -11.10 -11.35
C GLU A 306 5.01 -11.92 -11.76
N TYR A 307 4.82 -12.97 -12.57
CA TYR A 307 5.93 -13.76 -13.11
C TYR A 307 6.91 -12.91 -13.94
N TYR A 308 6.39 -12.04 -14.82
CA TYR A 308 7.22 -11.14 -15.63
C TYR A 308 7.99 -10.13 -14.77
N GLU A 309 7.36 -9.59 -13.73
CA GLU A 309 7.98 -8.63 -12.84
C GLU A 309 9.20 -9.22 -12.10
N HIS A 310 9.03 -10.41 -11.50
CA HIS A 310 10.13 -11.10 -10.83
C HIS A 310 11.26 -11.48 -11.80
N LEU A 311 10.91 -11.91 -13.02
CA LEU A 311 11.89 -12.33 -14.02
C LEU A 311 12.71 -11.15 -14.56
N ILE A 312 12.07 -10.03 -14.89
CA ILE A 312 12.76 -8.84 -15.39
C ILE A 312 13.64 -8.21 -14.31
N LYS A 313 13.18 -8.18 -13.05
CA LYS A 313 14.01 -7.78 -11.90
C LYS A 313 15.27 -8.67 -11.82
N ALA A 314 15.13 -10.00 -11.91
CA ALA A 314 16.26 -10.92 -11.90
C ALA A 314 17.23 -10.69 -13.07
N MET A 315 16.72 -10.43 -14.28
CA MET A 315 17.56 -10.11 -15.46
C MET A 315 18.36 -8.82 -15.25
N LEU A 316 17.73 -7.75 -14.73
CA LEU A 316 18.41 -6.49 -14.46
C LEU A 316 19.44 -6.63 -13.32
N SER A 317 19.14 -7.41 -12.29
CA SER A 317 20.09 -7.75 -11.23
C SER A 317 21.29 -8.54 -11.74
N SER A 318 21.11 -9.46 -12.70
CA SER A 318 22.24 -10.20 -13.30
C SER A 318 23.22 -9.30 -14.07
N ILE A 319 22.75 -8.14 -14.55
CA ILE A 319 23.55 -7.17 -15.30
C ILE A 319 24.16 -6.10 -14.37
N GLY A 320 23.70 -6.00 -13.13
CA GLY A 320 24.25 -5.10 -12.11
C GLY A 320 23.76 -3.64 -12.23
N VAL A 321 22.52 -3.45 -12.68
CA VAL A 321 21.92 -2.11 -12.89
C VAL A 321 21.17 -1.64 -11.63
N PRO A 322 21.32 -0.36 -11.22
CA PRO A 322 20.57 0.19 -10.08
C PRO A 322 19.08 0.35 -10.42
N LEU A 323 18.20 -0.11 -9.51
CA LEU A 323 16.74 -0.11 -9.69
C LEU A 323 16.06 1.21 -9.28
N GLU A 324 16.79 2.19 -8.76
CA GLU A 324 16.23 3.42 -8.16
C GLU A 324 15.49 4.32 -9.16
N LYS A 325 15.89 4.29 -10.45
CA LYS A 325 15.27 5.08 -11.53
C LYS A 325 14.35 4.26 -12.43
N LEU A 326 13.97 3.07 -11.99
CA LEU A 326 13.11 2.14 -12.72
C LEU A 326 11.73 2.09 -12.07
N SER A 327 10.69 2.29 -12.86
CA SER A 327 9.29 2.17 -12.41
C SER A 327 8.58 1.05 -13.15
N PHE A 328 7.77 0.28 -12.42
CA PHE A 328 6.93 -0.77 -13.00
C PHE A 328 5.47 -0.31 -12.96
N LYS A 329 4.76 -0.44 -14.08
CA LYS A 329 3.33 -0.13 -14.18
C LYS A 329 2.58 -1.27 -14.86
N ARG A 330 1.37 -1.58 -14.40
CA ARG A 330 0.50 -2.57 -15.04
C ARG A 330 -0.53 -1.86 -15.92
N GLY A 331 -0.85 -2.42 -17.08
CA GLY A 331 -1.79 -1.81 -18.03
C GLY A 331 -3.17 -1.57 -17.42
N THR A 332 -3.70 -2.55 -16.68
CA THR A 332 -4.99 -2.45 -15.98
C THR A 332 -5.10 -1.32 -14.97
N ASP A 333 -3.99 -0.80 -14.44
CA ASP A 333 -4.01 0.24 -13.39
C ASP A 333 -4.53 1.58 -13.92
N TYR A 334 -4.33 1.90 -15.21
CA TYR A 334 -4.76 3.18 -15.81
C TYR A 334 -5.57 3.04 -17.09
N GLN A 335 -5.44 1.94 -17.86
CA GLN A 335 -6.17 1.75 -19.11
C GLN A 335 -7.68 1.57 -18.92
N LEU A 336 -8.12 1.30 -17.68
CA LEU A 336 -9.54 1.20 -17.29
C LEU A 336 -10.10 2.53 -16.74
N SER A 337 -9.29 3.59 -16.68
CA SER A 337 -9.74 4.91 -16.22
C SER A 337 -10.76 5.51 -17.19
N LYS A 338 -11.61 6.40 -16.64
CA LYS A 338 -12.65 7.10 -17.41
C LYS A 338 -12.02 7.96 -18.50
N GLU A 339 -10.93 8.66 -18.18
CA GLU A 339 -10.22 9.57 -19.07
C GLU A 339 -9.65 8.78 -20.26
N TYR A 340 -8.91 7.69 -19.99
CA TYR A 340 -8.34 6.83 -21.03
C TYR A 340 -9.42 6.25 -21.94
N THR A 341 -10.52 5.78 -21.36
CA THR A 341 -11.63 5.20 -22.11
C THR A 341 -12.30 6.24 -23.01
N LEU A 342 -12.50 7.47 -22.52
CA LEU A 342 -13.08 8.56 -23.32
C LEU A 342 -12.17 8.98 -24.48
N ASP A 343 -10.86 9.09 -24.25
CA ASP A 343 -9.92 9.43 -25.32
C ASP A 343 -9.74 8.29 -26.31
N PHE A 344 -9.86 7.03 -25.86
CA PHE A 344 -9.94 5.88 -26.74
C PHE A 344 -11.19 5.93 -27.63
N TYR A 345 -12.36 6.31 -27.09
CA TYR A 345 -13.55 6.51 -27.93
C TYR A 345 -13.35 7.62 -28.97
N LYS A 346 -12.73 8.75 -28.59
CA LYS A 346 -12.37 9.80 -29.55
C LYS A 346 -11.42 9.28 -30.62
N LEU A 347 -10.37 8.55 -30.24
CA LEU A 347 -9.43 7.93 -31.17
C LEU A 347 -10.13 6.96 -32.13
N SER A 348 -11.05 6.13 -31.62
CA SER A 348 -11.82 5.18 -32.42
C SER A 348 -12.74 5.85 -33.44
N SER A 349 -13.15 7.11 -33.19
CA SER A 349 -13.99 7.87 -34.11
C SER A 349 -13.22 8.48 -35.30
N ILE A 350 -11.90 8.66 -35.16
CA ILE A 350 -11.05 9.27 -36.19
C ILE A 350 -10.20 8.25 -36.97
N VAL A 351 -9.99 7.05 -36.41
CA VAL A 351 -9.16 6.00 -37.00
C VAL A 351 -10.00 5.11 -37.94
N SER A 352 -9.52 4.92 -39.17
CA SER A 352 -10.14 3.96 -40.09
C SER A 352 -9.70 2.52 -39.80
N GLU A 353 -10.56 1.54 -40.15
CA GLU A 353 -10.24 0.12 -40.06
C GLU A 353 -8.94 -0.23 -40.81
N HIS A 354 -8.77 0.32 -42.00
CA HIS A 354 -7.58 0.11 -42.83
C HIS A 354 -6.30 0.54 -42.11
N ASP A 355 -6.31 1.73 -41.48
CA ASP A 355 -5.14 2.27 -40.78
C ASP A 355 -4.84 1.49 -39.49
N ALA A 356 -5.88 1.08 -38.74
CA ALA A 356 -5.73 0.22 -37.57
C ALA A 356 -5.14 -1.15 -37.94
N LYS A 357 -5.67 -1.79 -39.00
CA LYS A 357 -5.18 -3.08 -39.50
C LYS A 357 -3.74 -3.00 -39.99
N LYS A 358 -3.39 -1.92 -40.70
CA LYS A 358 -2.02 -1.66 -41.15
C LYS A 358 -1.06 -1.48 -39.97
N ALA A 359 -1.46 -0.73 -38.93
CA ALA A 359 -0.64 -0.48 -37.75
C ALA A 359 -0.35 -1.77 -36.96
N GLY A 360 -1.35 -2.64 -36.78
CA GLY A 360 -1.21 -3.90 -36.03
C GLY A 360 -0.65 -5.09 -36.82
N ALA A 361 -0.29 -4.92 -38.10
CA ALA A 361 -0.04 -6.05 -39.02
C ALA A 361 1.17 -6.94 -38.66
N GLU A 362 2.19 -6.38 -38.00
CA GLU A 362 3.42 -7.11 -37.65
C GLU A 362 3.45 -7.61 -36.20
N VAL A 363 2.58 -7.06 -35.36
CA VAL A 363 2.52 -7.29 -33.90
C VAL A 363 1.36 -8.22 -33.53
N VAL A 364 0.18 -8.01 -34.14
CA VAL A 364 -1.01 -8.82 -33.91
C VAL A 364 -1.20 -9.78 -35.07
N LYS A 365 -1.61 -11.02 -34.77
CA LYS A 365 -1.90 -12.03 -35.79
C LYS A 365 -3.07 -11.57 -36.66
N GLN A 366 -2.78 -11.13 -37.88
CA GLN A 366 -3.81 -10.78 -38.85
C GLN A 366 -4.40 -12.07 -39.45
N VAL A 367 -5.71 -12.21 -39.32
CA VAL A 367 -6.51 -13.23 -40.03
C VAL A 367 -7.41 -12.49 -41.03
N ASP A 368 -7.96 -13.21 -42.03
CA ASP A 368 -8.77 -12.59 -43.09
C ASP A 368 -9.94 -11.76 -42.54
N HIS A 369 -10.52 -12.21 -41.42
CA HIS A 369 -11.53 -11.50 -40.63
C HIS A 369 -11.03 -11.26 -39.20
N PRO A 370 -10.24 -10.20 -38.93
CA PRO A 370 -9.68 -9.97 -37.60
C PRO A 370 -10.77 -9.64 -36.60
N LEU A 371 -10.65 -10.16 -35.38
CA LEU A 371 -11.49 -9.74 -34.26
C LEU A 371 -11.20 -8.26 -33.95
N LEU A 372 -12.22 -7.54 -33.46
CA LEU A 372 -12.09 -6.14 -33.07
C LEU A 372 -10.93 -5.92 -32.08
N SER A 373 -10.65 -6.91 -31.23
CA SER A 373 -9.54 -6.88 -30.27
C SER A 373 -8.17 -6.61 -30.93
N GLY A 374 -7.93 -7.13 -32.14
CA GLY A 374 -6.69 -6.90 -32.87
C GLY A 374 -6.62 -5.55 -33.59
N LEU A 375 -7.76 -4.94 -33.87
CA LEU A 375 -7.87 -3.61 -34.48
C LEU A 375 -7.73 -2.48 -33.44
N ILE A 376 -8.17 -2.71 -32.20
CA ILE A 376 -8.05 -1.71 -31.14
C ILE A 376 -6.64 -1.64 -30.53
N TYR A 377 -5.88 -2.74 -30.59
CA TYR A 377 -4.54 -2.85 -29.99
C TYR A 377 -3.60 -1.66 -30.33
N PRO A 378 -3.44 -1.23 -31.60
CA PRO A 378 -2.55 -0.12 -31.93
C PRO A 378 -3.01 1.22 -31.33
N GLY A 379 -4.32 1.39 -31.14
CA GLY A 379 -4.89 2.58 -30.51
C GLY A 379 -4.57 2.65 -29.02
N LEU A 380 -4.59 1.51 -28.31
CA LEU A 380 -4.22 1.45 -26.90
C LEU A 380 -2.74 1.77 -26.72
N GLN A 381 -1.86 1.13 -27.50
CA GLN A 381 -0.41 1.36 -27.41
C GLN A 381 -0.03 2.82 -27.70
N ALA A 382 -0.75 3.50 -28.59
CA ALA A 382 -0.53 4.92 -28.87
C ALA A 382 -0.94 5.82 -27.69
N LEU A 383 -2.07 5.53 -27.03
CA LEU A 383 -2.54 6.32 -25.88
C LEU A 383 -1.67 6.12 -24.63
N ASP A 384 -1.01 4.97 -24.51
CA ASP A 384 -0.10 4.70 -23.39
C ASP A 384 1.02 5.76 -23.29
N GLU A 385 1.45 6.36 -24.41
CA GLU A 385 2.46 7.43 -24.45
C GLU A 385 2.05 8.67 -23.62
N GLU A 386 0.77 9.04 -23.67
CA GLU A 386 0.24 10.21 -22.98
C GLU A 386 0.00 9.90 -21.50
N TYR A 387 -0.70 8.80 -21.20
CA TYR A 387 -1.11 8.45 -19.84
C TYR A 387 0.05 7.98 -18.95
N LEU A 388 1.16 7.53 -19.54
CA LEU A 388 2.39 7.28 -18.81
C LEU A 388 3.22 8.56 -18.58
N GLY A 389 2.89 9.67 -19.23
CA GLY A 389 3.58 10.95 -19.08
C GLY A 389 5.03 10.92 -19.57
N VAL A 390 5.30 10.17 -20.63
CA VAL A 390 6.66 9.96 -21.16
C VAL A 390 7.03 10.93 -22.27
N ASP A 391 8.33 11.06 -22.54
CA ASP A 391 8.88 11.81 -23.67
C ASP A 391 9.25 10.91 -24.84
N ALA A 392 9.57 9.64 -24.56
CA ALA A 392 9.89 8.65 -25.59
C ALA A 392 9.29 7.26 -25.30
N GLN A 393 8.95 6.56 -26.38
CA GLN A 393 8.61 5.14 -26.36
C GLN A 393 9.78 4.32 -26.92
N PHE A 394 10.14 3.25 -26.23
CA PHE A 394 11.11 2.26 -26.66
C PHE A 394 10.42 0.95 -27.04
N GLY A 395 10.75 0.39 -28.19
CA GLY A 395 10.26 -0.90 -28.64
C GLY A 395 11.04 -1.45 -29.84
N GLY A 396 10.51 -2.51 -30.45
CA GLY A 396 11.12 -3.15 -31.61
C GLY A 396 10.77 -2.51 -32.94
N VAL A 397 11.59 -2.77 -33.96
CA VAL A 397 11.32 -2.34 -35.34
C VAL A 397 10.02 -2.96 -35.89
N ASP A 398 9.58 -4.09 -35.34
CA ASP A 398 8.27 -4.70 -35.62
C ASP A 398 7.08 -3.84 -35.16
N GLN A 399 7.30 -2.92 -34.21
CA GLN A 399 6.29 -1.98 -33.72
C GLN A 399 6.30 -0.64 -34.49
N ARG A 400 7.20 -0.48 -35.49
CA ARG A 400 7.36 0.76 -36.27
C ARG A 400 6.07 1.32 -36.82
N LYS A 401 5.18 0.46 -37.32
CA LYS A 401 3.89 0.89 -37.88
C LYS A 401 2.97 1.50 -36.82
N ILE A 402 3.02 1.01 -35.58
CA ILE A 402 2.28 1.55 -34.44
C ILE A 402 2.86 2.92 -34.04
N PHE A 403 4.18 3.08 -34.04
CA PHE A 403 4.81 4.37 -33.78
C PHE A 403 4.41 5.45 -34.80
N THR A 404 4.43 5.11 -36.09
CA THR A 404 3.95 6.04 -37.14
C THR A 404 2.46 6.34 -37.04
N PHE A 405 1.68 5.39 -36.50
CA PHE A 405 0.25 5.59 -36.23
C PHE A 405 0.04 6.59 -35.08
N ALA A 406 0.81 6.47 -33.99
CA ALA A 406 0.79 7.39 -32.87
C ALA A 406 1.17 8.82 -33.31
N GLU A 407 2.24 8.99 -34.09
CA GLU A 407 2.67 10.30 -34.63
C GLU A 407 1.59 11.00 -35.48
N LYS A 408 0.75 10.22 -36.17
CA LYS A 408 -0.32 10.73 -37.04
C LYS A 408 -1.56 11.15 -36.25
N TYR A 409 -1.99 10.33 -35.28
CA TYR A 409 -3.30 10.48 -34.64
C TYR A 409 -3.27 11.18 -33.27
N LEU A 410 -2.20 11.05 -32.48
CA LEU A 410 -2.10 11.74 -31.18
C LEU A 410 -2.20 13.27 -31.29
N PRO A 411 -1.58 13.95 -32.28
CA PRO A 411 -1.74 15.40 -32.42
C PRO A 411 -3.17 15.83 -32.78
N GLN A 412 -3.96 14.97 -33.42
CA GLN A 412 -5.36 15.27 -33.74
C GLN A 412 -6.26 15.25 -32.50
N LEU A 413 -5.83 14.57 -31.43
CA LEU A 413 -6.46 14.58 -30.12
C LEU A 413 -5.94 15.72 -29.21
N GLY A 414 -4.96 16.50 -29.66
CA GLY A 414 -4.36 17.60 -28.91
C GLY A 414 -3.12 17.23 -28.08
N PHE A 415 -2.55 16.03 -28.26
CA PHE A 415 -1.39 15.56 -27.51
C PHE A 415 -0.04 15.87 -28.18
N LYS A 416 1.07 15.91 -27.41
CA LYS A 416 2.44 16.12 -27.97
C LYS A 416 2.82 14.96 -28.89
N LYS A 417 3.60 15.24 -29.93
CA LYS A 417 4.39 14.18 -30.61
C LYS A 417 5.50 13.70 -29.67
N ARG A 418 5.72 12.38 -29.63
CA ARG A 418 6.76 11.73 -28.81
C ARG A 418 7.88 11.18 -29.68
N ILE A 419 9.01 10.87 -29.06
CA ILE A 419 10.17 10.26 -29.69
C ILE A 419 10.01 8.73 -29.67
N HIS A 420 10.33 8.05 -30.76
CA HIS A 420 10.28 6.58 -30.83
C HIS A 420 11.66 6.00 -31.07
N LEU A 421 12.11 5.12 -30.17
CA LEU A 421 13.42 4.46 -30.19
C LEU A 421 13.24 2.98 -30.54
N MET A 422 13.88 2.50 -31.62
CA MET A 422 13.65 1.14 -32.12
C MET A 422 14.90 0.26 -32.01
N ASN A 423 14.78 -0.88 -31.32
CA ASN A 423 15.86 -1.88 -31.26
C ASN A 423 15.81 -2.86 -32.44
N PRO A 424 16.98 -3.36 -32.88
CA PRO A 424 17.05 -4.35 -33.96
C PRO A 424 16.47 -5.70 -33.52
N MET A 425 15.90 -6.42 -34.49
CA MET A 425 15.38 -7.78 -34.28
C MET A 425 16.51 -8.80 -34.35
N VAL A 426 16.61 -9.67 -33.35
CA VAL A 426 17.56 -10.79 -33.36
C VAL A 426 16.90 -12.03 -33.98
N PRO A 427 17.52 -12.63 -35.01
CA PRO A 427 17.02 -13.88 -35.59
C PRO A 427 17.09 -15.01 -34.56
N GLY A 428 16.07 -15.87 -34.57
CA GLY A 428 15.99 -17.06 -33.76
C GLY A 428 17.03 -18.11 -34.17
N LEU A 429 17.22 -19.10 -33.30
CA LEU A 429 18.30 -20.07 -33.43
C LEU A 429 18.23 -20.90 -34.71
N THR A 430 17.09 -20.97 -35.39
CA THR A 430 16.89 -21.74 -36.64
C THR A 430 16.70 -20.88 -37.89
N GLY A 431 17.01 -19.57 -37.86
CA GLY A 431 16.98 -18.71 -39.06
C GLY A 431 15.64 -18.01 -39.35
N GLY A 432 14.80 -17.76 -38.33
CA GLY A 432 13.52 -17.04 -38.45
C GLY A 432 13.19 -16.21 -37.21
N LYS A 433 11.96 -15.70 -37.04
CA LYS A 433 11.56 -15.03 -35.78
C LYS A 433 11.54 -16.05 -34.62
N MET A 434 12.06 -15.68 -33.44
CA MET A 434 11.90 -16.50 -32.22
C MET A 434 10.40 -16.59 -31.89
N SER A 435 9.82 -17.79 -32.05
CA SER A 435 8.38 -18.01 -31.87
C SER A 435 8.12 -18.72 -30.55
N ALA A 436 7.16 -18.22 -29.78
CA ALA A 436 6.69 -18.90 -28.57
C ALA A 436 6.10 -20.30 -28.86
N SER A 437 5.71 -20.58 -30.12
CA SER A 437 5.08 -21.84 -30.55
C SER A 437 6.07 -22.95 -30.91
N GLU A 438 7.35 -22.62 -31.13
CA GLU A 438 8.40 -23.56 -31.55
C GLU A 438 9.47 -23.68 -30.46
N GLU A 439 9.42 -24.75 -29.66
CA GLU A 439 10.27 -24.95 -28.47
C GLU A 439 11.77 -25.08 -28.77
N ASP A 440 12.14 -25.58 -29.96
CA ASP A 440 13.53 -25.68 -30.41
C ASP A 440 14.07 -24.33 -30.96
N SER A 441 13.20 -23.33 -31.21
CA SER A 441 13.60 -22.03 -31.77
C SER A 441 14.07 -21.00 -30.73
N LYS A 442 13.77 -21.24 -29.44
CA LYS A 442 14.02 -20.34 -28.30
C LYS A 442 14.77 -21.04 -27.16
N ILE A 443 15.59 -20.29 -26.43
CA ILE A 443 16.14 -20.72 -25.14
C ILE A 443 15.36 -19.99 -24.06
N ASP A 444 14.75 -20.75 -23.15
CA ASP A 444 14.03 -20.19 -22.01
C ASP A 444 15.02 -19.80 -20.90
N LEU A 445 14.68 -18.79 -20.12
CA LEU A 445 15.59 -18.26 -19.08
C LEU A 445 15.83 -19.25 -17.94
N LEU A 446 14.95 -20.23 -17.76
CA LEU A 446 15.03 -21.28 -16.74
C LEU A 446 15.53 -22.63 -17.30
N ASP A 447 15.96 -22.70 -18.56
CA ASP A 447 16.52 -23.93 -19.14
C ASP A 447 17.78 -24.36 -18.38
N THR A 448 18.00 -25.66 -18.18
CA THR A 448 19.23 -26.18 -17.57
C THR A 448 20.43 -26.02 -18.51
N PRO A 449 21.69 -25.98 -18.01
CA PRO A 449 22.89 -25.92 -18.87
C PRO A 449 22.91 -27.00 -19.97
N ALA A 450 22.43 -28.21 -19.66
CA ALA A 450 22.33 -29.30 -20.62
C ALA A 450 21.30 -29.04 -21.73
N ALA A 451 20.16 -28.42 -21.39
CA ALA A 451 19.13 -28.02 -22.36
C ALA A 451 19.64 -26.89 -23.28
N VAL A 452 20.32 -25.89 -22.72
CA VAL A 452 20.96 -24.79 -23.48
C VAL A 452 21.97 -25.36 -24.49
N LYS A 453 22.84 -26.27 -24.07
CA LYS A 453 23.81 -26.95 -24.95
C LYS A 453 23.15 -27.70 -26.10
N LYS A 454 22.06 -28.43 -25.83
CA LYS A 454 21.30 -29.18 -26.85
C LYS A 454 20.68 -28.24 -27.88
N LYS A 455 20.09 -27.13 -27.44
CA LYS A 455 19.46 -26.11 -28.30
C LYS A 455 20.49 -25.37 -29.14
N LEU A 456 21.62 -24.94 -28.56
CA LEU A 456 22.72 -24.28 -29.29
C LEU A 456 23.38 -25.19 -30.34
N LYS A 457 23.50 -26.49 -30.08
CA LYS A 457 24.01 -27.45 -31.08
C LYS A 457 23.15 -27.46 -32.35
N LYS A 458 21.82 -27.46 -32.18
CA LYS A 458 20.83 -27.42 -33.26
C LYS A 458 20.71 -26.06 -33.96
N ALA A 459 21.29 -25.00 -33.41
CA ALA A 459 21.18 -23.66 -33.98
C ALA A 459 21.85 -23.59 -35.37
N PHE A 460 21.22 -22.85 -36.28
CA PHE A 460 21.73 -22.50 -37.60
C PHE A 460 22.99 -21.64 -37.46
N CYS A 461 24.11 -22.17 -37.93
CA CYS A 461 25.42 -21.51 -37.92
C CYS A 461 26.33 -22.22 -38.92
N GLU A 462 26.32 -21.77 -40.16
CA GLU A 462 27.17 -22.30 -41.23
C GLU A 462 28.54 -21.61 -41.27
N PRO A 463 29.63 -22.31 -41.62
CA PRO A 463 30.96 -21.70 -41.74
C PRO A 463 30.96 -20.55 -42.75
N GLY A 464 31.39 -19.36 -42.33
CA GLY A 464 31.50 -18.18 -43.20
C GLY A 464 30.19 -17.43 -43.48
N ASN A 465 29.03 -17.92 -43.02
CA ASN A 465 27.75 -17.23 -43.21
C ASN A 465 27.46 -16.25 -42.06
N THR A 466 27.54 -14.95 -42.36
CA THR A 466 27.25 -13.85 -41.43
C THR A 466 25.80 -13.36 -41.49
N ALA A 467 25.04 -13.73 -42.53
CA ALA A 467 23.65 -13.35 -42.69
C ALA A 467 22.70 -14.35 -41.99
N GLU A 468 21.66 -13.84 -41.33
CA GLU A 468 20.64 -14.64 -40.61
C GLU A 468 21.19 -15.59 -39.53
N ASN A 469 22.41 -15.34 -39.06
CA ASN A 469 23.05 -16.13 -38.03
C ASN A 469 22.64 -15.64 -36.63
N GLY A 470 21.74 -16.38 -35.98
CA GLY A 470 21.24 -16.10 -34.63
C GLY A 470 22.33 -16.11 -33.55
N VAL A 471 23.38 -16.91 -33.73
CA VAL A 471 24.49 -17.02 -32.77
C VAL A 471 25.36 -15.75 -32.81
N LEU A 472 25.75 -15.30 -34.01
CA LEU A 472 26.52 -14.06 -34.17
C LEU A 472 25.73 -12.82 -33.75
N SER A 473 24.45 -12.76 -34.12
CA SER A 473 23.56 -11.65 -33.75
C SER A 473 23.41 -11.52 -32.23
N PHE A 474 23.26 -12.65 -31.52
CA PHE A 474 23.17 -12.64 -30.06
C PHE A 474 24.50 -12.20 -29.42
N VAL A 475 25.63 -12.65 -29.96
CA VAL A 475 26.95 -12.20 -29.50
C VAL A 475 27.11 -10.68 -29.67
N ARG A 476 26.70 -10.13 -30.83
CA ARG A 476 26.76 -8.69 -31.13
C ARG A 476 25.90 -7.83 -30.20
N TYR A 477 24.63 -8.20 -30.00
CA TYR A 477 23.64 -7.34 -29.34
C TYR A 477 23.49 -7.60 -27.84
N VAL A 478 23.94 -8.75 -27.33
CA VAL A 478 23.82 -9.12 -25.92
C VAL A 478 25.18 -9.28 -25.26
N ILE A 479 26.07 -10.13 -25.79
CA ILE A 479 27.33 -10.46 -25.11
C ILE A 479 28.29 -9.26 -25.12
N PHE A 480 28.65 -8.72 -26.29
CA PHE A 480 29.59 -7.60 -26.38
C PHE A 480 29.17 -6.34 -25.60
N PRO A 481 27.87 -5.94 -25.58
CA PRO A 481 27.43 -4.82 -24.76
C PRO A 481 27.53 -5.04 -23.25
N LEU A 482 27.48 -6.29 -22.79
CA LEU A 482 27.54 -6.68 -21.38
C LEU A 482 28.96 -6.93 -20.88
N LEU A 483 29.93 -7.18 -21.77
CA LEU A 483 31.33 -7.34 -21.38
C LEU A 483 31.84 -6.09 -20.67
N LYS A 484 32.43 -6.29 -19.49
CA LYS A 484 33.02 -5.17 -18.74
C LYS A 484 34.24 -4.63 -19.49
N PRO A 485 34.59 -3.35 -19.32
CA PRO A 485 35.79 -2.79 -19.93
C PRO A 485 37.05 -3.58 -19.51
N GLY A 486 37.64 -4.34 -20.44
CA GLY A 486 38.79 -5.22 -20.19
C GLY A 486 38.47 -6.72 -20.09
N GLU A 487 37.22 -7.13 -20.31
CA GLU A 487 36.81 -8.52 -20.40
C GLU A 487 36.81 -8.96 -21.87
N GLU A 488 37.61 -9.96 -22.21
CA GLU A 488 37.75 -10.49 -23.58
C GLU A 488 36.71 -11.59 -23.82
N PHE A 489 36.14 -11.67 -25.02
CA PHE A 489 35.32 -12.81 -25.40
C PHE A 489 36.24 -14.00 -25.68
N VAL A 490 36.34 -14.93 -24.72
CA VAL A 490 37.25 -16.08 -24.78
C VAL A 490 36.53 -17.30 -25.34
N ILE A 491 37.08 -17.86 -26.41
CA ILE A 491 36.68 -19.15 -26.98
C ILE A 491 37.77 -20.17 -26.64
N SER A 492 37.47 -21.06 -25.70
CA SER A 492 38.41 -22.10 -25.26
C SER A 492 38.48 -23.25 -26.27
N ARG A 493 39.67 -23.58 -26.76
CA ARG A 493 39.93 -24.62 -27.77
C ARG A 493 41.06 -25.54 -27.33
N SER A 494 41.05 -26.80 -27.77
CA SER A 494 42.18 -27.71 -27.56
C SER A 494 43.42 -27.26 -28.34
N GLU A 495 44.63 -27.52 -27.83
CA GLU A 495 45.91 -27.13 -28.46
C GLU A 495 46.03 -27.61 -29.92
N ALA A 496 45.42 -28.76 -30.28
CA ALA A 496 45.37 -29.29 -31.64
C ALA A 496 44.57 -28.42 -32.64
N ASN A 497 43.71 -27.52 -32.16
CA ASN A 497 42.81 -26.66 -32.97
C ASN A 497 43.20 -25.17 -32.92
N GLY A 498 44.47 -24.86 -32.63
CA GLY A 498 45.01 -23.50 -32.71
C GLY A 498 44.95 -22.66 -31.41
N GLY A 499 44.62 -23.28 -30.27
CA GLY A 499 44.63 -22.63 -28.95
C GLY A 499 43.46 -21.66 -28.68
N ASP A 500 43.42 -21.12 -27.47
CA ASP A 500 42.35 -20.21 -27.01
C ASP A 500 42.37 -18.90 -27.81
N LEU A 501 41.22 -18.56 -28.42
CA LEU A 501 41.04 -17.30 -29.14
C LEU A 501 40.34 -16.28 -28.24
N LYS A 502 40.79 -15.02 -28.33
CA LYS A 502 40.26 -13.92 -27.54
C LYS A 502 39.91 -12.76 -28.45
N PHE A 503 38.69 -12.26 -28.32
CA PHE A 503 38.20 -11.16 -29.14
C PHE A 503 37.86 -9.94 -28.26
N GLU A 504 38.41 -8.78 -28.62
CA GLU A 504 38.14 -7.50 -27.97
C GLU A 504 36.92 -6.79 -28.58
N ASN A 505 36.69 -6.96 -29.89
CA ASN A 505 35.63 -6.30 -30.65
C ASN A 505 34.84 -7.30 -31.49
N TYR A 506 33.57 -7.00 -31.74
CA TYR A 506 32.69 -7.85 -32.56
C TYR A 506 33.16 -7.92 -34.02
N GLU A 507 33.69 -6.82 -34.56
CA GLU A 507 34.15 -6.73 -35.95
C GLU A 507 35.32 -7.69 -36.23
N LEU A 508 36.20 -7.91 -35.24
CA LEU A 508 37.29 -8.87 -35.35
C LEU A 508 36.77 -10.32 -35.33
N LEU A 509 35.77 -10.60 -34.49
CA LEU A 509 35.11 -11.92 -34.43
C LEU A 509 34.40 -12.23 -35.76
N GLU A 510 33.66 -11.26 -36.31
CA GLU A 510 32.94 -11.39 -37.57
C GLU A 510 33.90 -11.61 -38.74
N GLN A 511 35.03 -10.88 -38.77
CA GLN A 511 36.08 -11.09 -39.78
C GLN A 511 36.72 -12.48 -39.68
N CYS A 512 37.10 -12.95 -38.49
CA CYS A 512 37.64 -14.30 -38.31
C CYS A 512 36.63 -15.40 -38.67
N PHE A 513 35.35 -15.19 -38.39
CA PHE A 513 34.30 -16.12 -38.79
C PHE A 513 34.07 -16.12 -40.31
N SER A 514 34.09 -14.96 -40.96
CA SER A 514 33.97 -14.84 -42.42
C SER A 514 35.14 -15.47 -43.18
N LYS A 515 36.36 -15.38 -42.63
CA LYS A 515 37.59 -16.01 -43.16
C LYS A 515 37.70 -17.51 -42.86
N GLN A 516 36.70 -18.09 -42.18
CA GLN A 516 36.66 -19.50 -41.78
C GLN A 516 37.78 -19.93 -40.82
N GLU A 517 38.44 -18.98 -40.13
CA GLU A 517 39.43 -19.23 -39.07
C GLU A 517 38.75 -19.71 -37.77
N LEU A 518 37.44 -19.40 -37.62
CA LEU A 518 36.61 -19.80 -36.50
C LEU A 518 35.58 -20.87 -36.91
N HIS A 519 35.70 -22.08 -36.37
CA HIS A 519 34.72 -23.15 -36.61
C HIS A 519 33.40 -22.87 -35.84
N PRO A 520 32.23 -23.06 -36.46
CA PRO A 520 30.92 -22.85 -35.82
C PRO A 520 30.71 -23.57 -34.49
N GLY A 521 31.29 -24.76 -34.33
CA GLY A 521 31.21 -25.53 -33.09
C GLY A 521 31.88 -24.84 -31.90
N ASP A 522 32.99 -24.14 -32.13
CA ASP A 522 33.73 -23.45 -31.08
C ASP A 522 33.03 -22.14 -30.70
N LEU A 523 32.47 -21.43 -31.68
CA LEU A 523 31.65 -20.24 -31.44
C LEU A 523 30.43 -20.57 -30.56
N LYS A 524 29.75 -21.69 -30.84
CA LYS A 524 28.63 -22.19 -30.02
C LYS A 524 29.06 -22.54 -28.60
N ALA A 525 30.22 -23.18 -28.41
CA ALA A 525 30.75 -23.52 -27.09
C ALA A 525 31.19 -22.28 -26.30
N GLY A 526 31.80 -21.29 -26.96
CA GLY A 526 32.13 -20.00 -26.36
C GLY A 526 30.90 -19.23 -25.91
N LEU A 527 29.83 -19.22 -26.73
CA LEU A 527 28.55 -18.62 -26.36
C LEU A 527 27.87 -19.37 -25.20
N GLU A 528 27.90 -20.72 -25.19
CA GLU A 528 27.32 -21.55 -24.12
C GLU A 528 27.85 -21.15 -22.74
N LYS A 529 29.16 -20.90 -22.62
CA LYS A 529 29.80 -20.50 -21.35
C LYS A 529 29.30 -19.15 -20.85
N HIS A 530 29.30 -18.13 -21.72
CA HIS A 530 28.88 -16.78 -21.35
C HIS A 530 27.37 -16.70 -21.12
N LEU A 531 26.58 -17.45 -21.89
CA LEU A 531 25.12 -17.50 -21.71
C LEU A 531 24.74 -18.15 -20.38
N ASN A 532 25.38 -19.26 -19.98
CA ASN A 532 25.12 -19.84 -18.66
C ASN A 532 25.53 -18.92 -17.52
N ALA A 533 26.64 -18.17 -17.64
CA ALA A 533 27.03 -17.18 -16.64
C ALA A 533 25.96 -16.08 -16.44
N LEU A 534 25.23 -15.71 -17.50
CA LEU A 534 24.11 -14.76 -17.43
C LEU A 534 22.83 -15.39 -16.84
N LEU A 535 22.58 -16.67 -17.12
CA LEU A 535 21.37 -17.38 -16.65
C LEU A 535 21.48 -17.88 -15.22
N ASP A 536 22.68 -18.19 -14.71
CA ASP A 536 22.87 -18.78 -13.37
C ASP A 536 22.33 -17.91 -12.23
N PRO A 537 22.51 -16.57 -12.20
CA PRO A 537 21.88 -15.73 -11.19
C PRO A 537 20.35 -15.79 -11.24
N ILE A 538 19.77 -15.84 -12.45
CA ILE A 538 18.31 -15.91 -12.65
C ILE A 538 17.78 -17.26 -12.15
N ARG A 539 18.45 -18.36 -12.51
CA ARG A 539 18.10 -19.71 -12.04
C ARG A 539 18.10 -19.78 -10.51
N LYS A 540 19.12 -19.24 -9.85
CA LYS A 540 19.21 -19.18 -8.39
C LYS A 540 18.06 -18.41 -7.75
N THR A 541 17.64 -17.28 -8.33
CA THR A 541 16.48 -16.54 -7.82
C THR A 541 15.19 -17.36 -7.90
N PHE A 542 15.04 -18.18 -8.95
CA PHE A 542 13.86 -19.04 -9.17
C PHE A 542 13.96 -20.43 -8.52
N GLU A 543 14.95 -20.69 -7.65
CA GLU A 543 15.01 -21.91 -6.82
C GLU A 543 14.05 -21.85 -5.62
N ASP A 544 13.48 -20.68 -5.30
CA ASP A 544 12.47 -20.51 -4.25
C ASP A 544 11.18 -21.28 -4.60
N PRO A 545 10.68 -22.18 -3.72
CA PRO A 545 9.43 -22.91 -3.93
C PRO A 545 8.22 -22.04 -4.30
N LYS A 546 8.15 -20.80 -3.80
CA LYS A 546 7.05 -19.88 -4.13
C LYS A 546 7.07 -19.44 -5.58
N LEU A 547 8.26 -19.13 -6.11
CA LEU A 547 8.42 -18.67 -7.50
C LEU A 547 8.29 -19.82 -8.50
N ILE A 548 8.64 -21.05 -8.11
CA ILE A 548 8.39 -22.26 -8.89
C ILE A 548 6.88 -22.48 -9.05
N ALA A 549 6.12 -22.42 -7.94
CA ALA A 549 4.66 -22.54 -7.96
C ALA A 549 4.00 -21.44 -8.81
N LEU A 550 4.48 -20.20 -8.72
CA LEU A 550 4.02 -19.08 -9.56
C LEU A 550 4.27 -19.34 -11.04
N ALA A 551 5.46 -19.82 -11.41
CA ALA A 551 5.82 -20.12 -12.80
C ALA A 551 4.95 -21.25 -13.40
N GLU A 552 4.60 -22.26 -12.61
CA GLU A 552 3.71 -23.34 -13.01
C GLU A 552 2.25 -22.89 -13.13
N ALA A 553 1.79 -22.04 -12.21
CA ALA A 553 0.44 -21.47 -12.24
C ALA A 553 0.23 -20.49 -13.40
N ALA A 554 1.23 -19.64 -13.70
CA ALA A 554 1.16 -18.66 -14.78
C ALA A 554 1.22 -19.30 -16.18
N TYR A 555 1.91 -20.44 -16.32
CA TYR A 555 2.08 -21.17 -17.57
C TYR A 555 1.84 -22.69 -17.40
N PRO A 556 0.58 -23.12 -17.26
CA PRO A 556 0.25 -24.54 -17.12
C PRO A 556 0.61 -25.32 -18.39
N VAL A 557 1.27 -26.47 -18.24
CA VAL A 557 1.72 -27.29 -19.38
C VAL A 557 0.52 -27.87 -20.14
N PRO A 558 0.42 -27.68 -21.47
CA PRO A 558 -0.66 -28.26 -22.27
C PRO A 558 -0.46 -29.79 -22.38
N GLY A 559 -1.06 -30.55 -21.47
CA GLY A 559 -0.93 -32.02 -21.46
C GLY A 559 -1.57 -32.74 -20.28
N LYS A 560 -1.71 -32.08 -19.13
CA LYS A 560 -2.63 -32.52 -18.05
C LYS A 560 -3.93 -31.72 -18.17
N LYS A 561 -4.77 -32.07 -19.14
CA LYS A 561 -6.13 -31.49 -19.23
C LYS A 561 -7.07 -32.24 -18.30
N SER A 562 -7.39 -31.62 -17.16
CA SER A 562 -8.76 -31.61 -16.65
C SER A 562 -9.67 -31.00 -17.74
N ALA A 563 -10.88 -31.54 -17.83
CA ALA A 563 -11.77 -31.43 -18.98
C ALA A 563 -12.54 -30.10 -19.08
N THR A 564 -11.86 -28.95 -19.02
CA THR A 564 -12.53 -27.62 -19.01
C THR A 564 -12.10 -26.63 -20.10
N ALA A 565 -11.33 -27.04 -21.12
CA ALA A 565 -10.87 -26.11 -22.17
C ALA A 565 -11.01 -26.64 -23.61
N LYS A 566 -12.21 -27.13 -23.97
CA LYS A 566 -12.59 -27.49 -25.36
C LYS A 566 -14.01 -27.06 -25.75
N LYS A 567 -14.46 -25.87 -25.32
CA LYS A 567 -15.65 -25.20 -25.91
C LYS A 567 -15.50 -23.68 -25.80
N ALA A 568 -14.66 -23.09 -26.64
CA ALA A 568 -14.67 -21.64 -26.88
C ALA A 568 -14.05 -21.33 -28.24
N THR A 569 -14.63 -21.86 -29.30
CA THR A 569 -14.50 -21.31 -30.67
C THR A 569 -15.81 -21.53 -31.40
N GLY A 570 -16.58 -20.45 -31.57
CA GLY A 570 -17.89 -20.44 -32.22
C GLY A 570 -18.76 -19.29 -31.70
N ALA A 571 -18.51 -18.08 -32.20
CA ALA A 571 -19.24 -16.86 -31.86
C ALA A 571 -20.60 -16.75 -32.59
N GLY A 572 -21.52 -15.97 -32.00
CA GLY A 572 -22.54 -15.20 -32.72
C GLY A 572 -24.00 -15.58 -32.48
N GLY A 573 -24.76 -14.69 -31.82
CA GLY A 573 -26.23 -14.68 -31.84
C GLY A 573 -26.86 -14.41 -30.46
N ASP A 574 -27.34 -13.18 -30.25
CA ASP A 574 -28.28 -12.68 -29.24
C ASP A 574 -28.20 -13.26 -27.82
N ALA A 575 -27.65 -12.46 -26.90
CA ALA A 575 -27.67 -12.76 -25.48
C ALA A 575 -29.08 -12.53 -24.90
N GLU A 576 -29.98 -13.50 -25.09
CA GLU A 576 -31.08 -13.71 -24.16
C GLU A 576 -30.49 -13.94 -22.76
N ILE A 577 -30.92 -13.13 -21.80
CA ILE A 577 -30.54 -13.24 -20.39
C ILE A 577 -30.91 -14.65 -19.89
N MET A 578 -29.91 -15.49 -19.59
CA MET A 578 -30.14 -16.79 -18.96
C MET A 578 -30.54 -16.57 -17.49
N GLY A 579 -31.83 -16.71 -17.18
CA GLY A 579 -32.35 -16.59 -15.81
C GLY A 579 -33.37 -17.68 -15.44
N PRO A 580 -33.77 -17.76 -14.15
CA PRO A 580 -34.74 -18.75 -13.66
C PRO A 580 -36.10 -18.75 -14.37
N HIS A 581 -36.47 -17.63 -15.00
CA HIS A 581 -37.70 -17.47 -15.78
C HIS A 581 -37.84 -18.45 -16.96
N LEU A 582 -36.75 -19.12 -17.37
CA LEU A 582 -36.76 -20.14 -18.42
C LEU A 582 -37.27 -21.52 -17.96
N LEU A 583 -37.47 -21.74 -16.65
CA LEU A 583 -37.91 -23.02 -16.07
C LEU A 583 -39.43 -23.03 -15.86
N ASP A 584 -40.14 -24.04 -16.40
CA ASP A 584 -41.58 -24.25 -16.13
C ASP A 584 -41.73 -25.28 -14.99
N ILE A 585 -41.81 -24.78 -13.76
CA ILE A 585 -41.96 -25.58 -12.54
C ILE A 585 -43.40 -25.48 -12.05
N ARG A 586 -44.07 -26.62 -11.86
CA ARG A 586 -45.47 -26.68 -11.42
C ARG A 586 -45.69 -27.64 -10.27
N VAL A 587 -46.73 -27.38 -9.49
CA VAL A 587 -47.24 -28.29 -8.47
C VAL A 587 -48.12 -29.34 -9.13
N GLY A 588 -47.83 -30.62 -8.89
CA GLY A 588 -48.61 -31.76 -9.37
C GLY A 588 -49.04 -32.70 -8.25
N LYS A 589 -50.05 -33.54 -8.50
CA LYS A 589 -50.50 -34.58 -7.57
C LYS A 589 -50.33 -35.96 -8.20
N ILE A 590 -49.71 -36.89 -7.46
CA ILE A 590 -49.56 -38.28 -7.93
C ILE A 590 -50.92 -38.98 -7.83
N VAL A 591 -51.44 -39.43 -8.98
CA VAL A 591 -52.74 -40.10 -9.12
C VAL A 591 -52.57 -41.62 -9.21
N GLU A 592 -51.47 -42.09 -9.79
CA GLU A 592 -51.17 -43.52 -9.93
C GLU A 592 -49.66 -43.73 -9.80
N ILE A 593 -49.25 -44.77 -9.08
CA ILE A 593 -47.83 -45.14 -8.94
C ILE A 593 -47.69 -46.65 -9.04
N GLN A 594 -46.73 -47.10 -9.85
CA GLN A 594 -46.40 -48.52 -10.03
C GLN A 594 -44.89 -48.70 -10.06
N ARG A 595 -44.38 -49.88 -9.69
CA ARG A 595 -42.96 -50.21 -9.88
C ARG A 595 -42.69 -50.47 -11.36
N HIS A 596 -41.54 -50.03 -11.85
CA HIS A 596 -41.17 -50.22 -13.26
C HIS A 596 -40.97 -51.72 -13.55
N PRO A 597 -41.59 -52.28 -14.61
CA PRO A 597 -41.59 -53.73 -14.88
C PRO A 597 -40.18 -54.30 -15.10
N ASP A 598 -39.28 -53.52 -15.71
CA ASP A 598 -37.90 -53.93 -16.02
C ASP A 598 -36.81 -53.27 -15.15
N ALA A 599 -37.18 -52.61 -14.03
CA ALA A 599 -36.22 -51.90 -13.17
C ALA A 599 -36.68 -51.75 -11.71
N ASP A 600 -36.06 -52.50 -10.79
CA ASP A 600 -36.39 -52.50 -9.35
C ASP A 600 -36.13 -51.19 -8.61
N ALA A 601 -35.44 -50.23 -9.24
CA ALA A 601 -35.07 -48.95 -8.65
C ALA A 601 -35.92 -47.76 -9.14
N LEU A 602 -36.90 -47.98 -10.02
CA LEU A 602 -37.70 -46.92 -10.64
C LEU A 602 -39.20 -47.07 -10.37
N TYR A 603 -39.87 -45.94 -10.11
CA TYR A 603 -41.33 -45.83 -10.13
C TYR A 603 -41.80 -45.25 -11.46
N VAL A 604 -42.98 -45.70 -11.90
CA VAL A 604 -43.76 -45.10 -12.99
C VAL A 604 -44.96 -44.42 -12.34
N GLU A 605 -44.96 -43.09 -12.39
CA GLU A 605 -45.94 -42.23 -11.74
C GLU A 605 -46.80 -41.53 -12.80
N LYS A 606 -48.12 -41.49 -12.62
CA LYS A 606 -49.00 -40.57 -13.34
C LYS A 606 -49.30 -39.38 -12.43
N ILE A 607 -48.85 -38.20 -12.86
CA ILE A 607 -48.95 -36.97 -12.08
C ILE A 607 -49.91 -36.01 -12.79
N ASP A 608 -50.97 -35.63 -12.08
CA ASP A 608 -51.88 -34.57 -12.50
C ASP A 608 -51.22 -33.21 -12.25
N LEU A 609 -51.06 -32.42 -13.31
CA LEU A 609 -50.44 -31.09 -13.30
C LEU A 609 -51.45 -30.00 -13.71
N GLY A 610 -52.76 -30.28 -13.61
CA GLY A 610 -53.82 -29.39 -14.10
C GLY A 610 -53.96 -29.40 -15.62
N GLU A 611 -53.49 -30.46 -16.28
CA GLU A 611 -53.58 -30.66 -17.73
C GLU A 611 -54.73 -31.63 -18.09
N PRO A 612 -55.21 -31.68 -19.35
CA PRO A 612 -56.32 -32.55 -19.74
C PRO A 612 -56.09 -34.04 -19.47
N GLU A 613 -54.83 -34.49 -19.47
CA GLU A 613 -54.43 -35.85 -19.14
C GLU A 613 -53.22 -35.85 -18.18
N PRO A 614 -53.17 -36.72 -17.16
CA PRO A 614 -52.02 -36.86 -16.28
C PRO A 614 -50.75 -37.26 -17.03
N ARG A 615 -49.61 -36.62 -16.71
CA ARG A 615 -48.32 -36.95 -17.35
C ARG A 615 -47.67 -38.16 -16.69
N GLN A 616 -47.11 -39.04 -17.52
CA GLN A 616 -46.27 -40.14 -17.05
C GLN A 616 -44.85 -39.66 -16.78
N ILE A 617 -44.37 -39.84 -15.54
CA ILE A 617 -43.04 -39.46 -15.09
C ILE A 617 -42.40 -40.66 -14.39
N ILE A 618 -41.12 -40.90 -14.68
CA ILE A 618 -40.37 -42.01 -14.10
C ILE A 618 -39.37 -41.44 -13.09
N SER A 619 -39.44 -41.90 -11.84
CA SER A 619 -38.65 -41.39 -10.71
C SER A 619 -37.78 -42.49 -10.08
N GLY A 620 -36.61 -42.12 -9.55
CA GLY A 620 -35.67 -43.05 -8.88
C GLY A 620 -35.93 -43.23 -7.38
N LEU A 621 -37.15 -42.97 -6.91
CA LEU A 621 -37.46 -42.81 -5.48
C LEU A 621 -37.75 -44.12 -4.73
N VAL A 622 -37.67 -45.28 -5.40
CA VAL A 622 -38.02 -46.60 -4.81
C VAL A 622 -37.24 -46.93 -3.54
N LYS A 623 -35.98 -46.48 -3.45
CA LYS A 623 -35.11 -46.72 -2.29
C LYS A 623 -35.30 -45.71 -1.15
N HIS A 624 -36.05 -44.63 -1.39
CA HIS A 624 -36.13 -43.48 -0.49
C HIS A 624 -37.53 -43.24 0.07
N VAL A 625 -38.59 -43.55 -0.68
CA VAL A 625 -39.98 -43.35 -0.26
C VAL A 625 -40.85 -44.54 -0.67
N THR A 626 -41.73 -44.97 0.23
CA THR A 626 -42.64 -46.10 -0.03
C THR A 626 -43.81 -45.70 -0.95
N ILE A 627 -44.48 -46.68 -1.55
CA ILE A 627 -45.63 -46.44 -2.43
C ILE A 627 -46.77 -45.73 -1.68
N ASP A 628 -47.02 -46.12 -0.44
CA ASP A 628 -48.12 -45.56 0.38
C ASP A 628 -47.88 -44.09 0.74
N GLU A 629 -46.62 -43.67 0.89
CA GLU A 629 -46.23 -42.27 1.18
C GLU A 629 -46.20 -41.37 -0.06
N MET A 630 -46.18 -41.95 -1.26
CA MET A 630 -46.16 -41.24 -2.54
C MET A 630 -47.56 -41.10 -3.14
N MET A 631 -48.45 -42.05 -2.89
CA MET A 631 -49.82 -42.03 -3.42
C MET A 631 -50.59 -40.82 -2.89
N ASN A 632 -51.29 -40.09 -3.76
CA ASN A 632 -52.01 -38.84 -3.45
C ASN A 632 -51.17 -37.67 -2.94
N ARG A 633 -49.83 -37.77 -2.92
CA ARG A 633 -48.95 -36.69 -2.47
C ARG A 633 -48.82 -35.59 -3.53
N LYS A 634 -48.76 -34.33 -3.08
CA LYS A 634 -48.39 -33.18 -3.93
C LYS A 634 -46.87 -33.13 -4.09
N VAL A 635 -46.40 -32.94 -5.32
CA VAL A 635 -44.98 -32.91 -5.70
C VAL A 635 -44.69 -31.75 -6.64
N VAL A 636 -43.45 -31.28 -6.66
CA VAL A 636 -43.01 -30.20 -7.56
C VAL A 636 -42.33 -30.82 -8.79
N VAL A 637 -42.79 -30.44 -9.98
CA VAL A 637 -42.37 -31.05 -11.25
C VAL A 637 -41.85 -30.01 -12.23
N LEU A 638 -40.69 -30.29 -12.82
CA LEU A 638 -40.15 -29.54 -13.95
C LEU A 638 -40.73 -30.07 -15.27
N CYS A 639 -41.51 -29.22 -15.95
CA CYS A 639 -42.45 -29.64 -17.00
C CYS A 639 -41.97 -29.36 -18.45
N ASN A 640 -40.97 -28.48 -18.64
CA ASN A 640 -40.45 -28.11 -19.96
C ASN A 640 -39.15 -28.84 -20.35
N LEU A 641 -38.89 -30.01 -19.78
CA LEU A 641 -37.83 -30.92 -20.21
C LEU A 641 -38.26 -31.74 -21.43
N LYS A 642 -37.29 -32.10 -22.30
CA LYS A 642 -37.54 -33.03 -23.40
C LYS A 642 -37.83 -34.44 -22.84
N PRO A 643 -38.88 -35.15 -23.32
CA PRO A 643 -39.14 -36.52 -22.90
C PRO A 643 -37.94 -37.44 -23.07
N ALA A 644 -37.69 -38.27 -22.05
CA ALA A 644 -36.55 -39.18 -22.01
C ALA A 644 -37.02 -40.62 -21.84
N LYS A 645 -36.46 -41.55 -22.64
CA LYS A 645 -36.74 -42.99 -22.48
C LYS A 645 -35.86 -43.56 -21.38
N MET A 646 -36.47 -44.00 -20.29
CA MET A 646 -35.81 -44.72 -19.20
C MET A 646 -36.25 -46.18 -19.27
N ARG A 647 -35.33 -47.06 -19.68
CA ARG A 647 -35.55 -48.51 -19.81
C ARG A 647 -36.83 -48.92 -20.57
N GLY A 648 -37.09 -48.26 -21.70
CA GLY A 648 -38.18 -48.59 -22.61
C GLY A 648 -39.45 -47.73 -22.43
N LEU A 649 -39.68 -47.17 -21.24
CA LEU A 649 -40.79 -46.26 -20.96
C LEU A 649 -40.38 -44.79 -21.07
N GLU A 650 -41.28 -43.93 -21.52
CA GLU A 650 -41.04 -42.50 -21.70
C GLU A 650 -41.42 -41.72 -20.43
N SER A 651 -40.49 -40.88 -19.94
CA SER A 651 -40.72 -39.91 -18.86
C SER A 651 -40.87 -38.51 -19.46
N LYS A 652 -41.99 -37.84 -19.17
CA LYS A 652 -42.37 -36.53 -19.74
C LYS A 652 -42.20 -35.35 -18.77
N GLY A 653 -41.31 -35.50 -17.79
CA GLY A 653 -41.00 -34.49 -16.76
C GLY A 653 -40.01 -35.02 -15.73
N MET A 654 -39.71 -34.21 -14.71
CA MET A 654 -38.81 -34.57 -13.60
C MET A 654 -39.37 -34.08 -12.27
N VAL A 655 -39.50 -34.97 -11.29
CA VAL A 655 -39.86 -34.64 -9.90
C VAL A 655 -38.65 -34.04 -9.18
N LEU A 656 -38.83 -32.90 -8.53
CA LEU A 656 -37.77 -32.23 -7.77
C LEU A 656 -37.74 -32.72 -6.32
N CYS A 657 -36.54 -33.07 -5.85
CA CYS A 657 -36.28 -33.59 -4.50
C CYS A 657 -35.09 -32.85 -3.88
N ALA A 658 -35.08 -32.75 -2.55
CA ALA A 658 -33.91 -32.35 -1.78
C ALA A 658 -33.03 -33.58 -1.51
N SER A 659 -31.71 -33.43 -1.62
CA SER A 659 -30.75 -34.51 -1.36
C SER A 659 -29.60 -34.04 -0.46
N THR A 660 -29.29 -34.80 0.59
CA THR A 660 -28.04 -34.73 1.36
C THR A 660 -27.16 -35.95 1.03
N GLU A 661 -25.95 -36.05 1.60
CA GLU A 661 -25.06 -37.19 1.38
C GLU A 661 -25.69 -38.53 1.80
N ASP A 662 -26.66 -38.52 2.73
CA ASP A 662 -27.27 -39.71 3.31
C ASP A 662 -28.79 -39.89 3.02
N LYS A 663 -29.52 -38.86 2.56
CA LYS A 663 -31.00 -38.91 2.41
C LYS A 663 -31.52 -38.12 1.20
N VAL A 664 -32.55 -38.64 0.53
CA VAL A 664 -33.29 -37.95 -0.55
C VAL A 664 -34.77 -37.88 -0.20
N GLU A 665 -35.38 -36.69 -0.26
CA GLU A 665 -36.80 -36.48 0.05
C GLU A 665 -37.49 -35.56 -0.99
N PRO A 666 -38.75 -35.85 -1.39
CA PRO A 666 -39.53 -34.94 -2.22
C PRO A 666 -39.81 -33.60 -1.53
N LEU A 667 -39.81 -32.51 -2.30
CA LEU A 667 -40.12 -31.17 -1.77
C LEU A 667 -41.54 -31.10 -1.18
N ILE A 668 -41.70 -30.42 -0.04
CA ILE A 668 -42.98 -30.23 0.64
C ILE A 668 -43.73 -29.07 -0.01
N VAL A 669 -44.99 -29.31 -0.41
CA VAL A 669 -45.89 -28.29 -0.94
C VAL A 669 -46.95 -27.97 0.13
N PRO A 670 -47.26 -26.70 0.41
CA PRO A 670 -48.35 -26.32 1.32
C PRO A 670 -49.70 -26.95 0.93
N GLU A 671 -50.52 -27.31 1.92
CA GLU A 671 -51.78 -28.03 1.69
C GLU A 671 -52.80 -27.22 0.88
N ASP A 672 -52.76 -25.89 0.97
CA ASP A 672 -53.70 -24.97 0.30
C ASP A 672 -53.39 -24.68 -1.18
N THR A 673 -52.26 -25.15 -1.72
CA THR A 673 -51.82 -24.82 -3.09
C THR A 673 -52.58 -25.66 -4.15
N PRO A 674 -53.31 -25.06 -5.11
CA PRO A 674 -53.99 -25.80 -6.19
C PRO A 674 -53.03 -26.59 -7.10
N VAL A 675 -53.53 -27.71 -7.62
CA VAL A 675 -52.80 -28.55 -8.60
C VAL A 675 -52.69 -27.78 -9.92
N GLY A 676 -51.47 -27.73 -10.49
CA GLY A 676 -51.15 -27.02 -11.73
C GLY A 676 -50.62 -25.59 -11.54
N GLU A 677 -50.52 -25.10 -10.30
CA GLU A 677 -49.95 -23.78 -10.01
C GLU A 677 -48.45 -23.71 -10.34
N LYS A 678 -48.01 -22.58 -10.89
CA LYS A 678 -46.61 -22.32 -11.28
C LYS A 678 -45.81 -21.77 -10.11
N VAL A 679 -44.60 -22.29 -9.92
CA VAL A 679 -43.66 -21.80 -8.89
C VAL A 679 -42.88 -20.59 -9.43
N MET A 680 -42.95 -19.47 -8.72
CA MET A 680 -42.31 -18.20 -9.08
C MET A 680 -41.12 -17.89 -8.15
N PHE A 681 -40.12 -17.15 -8.63
CA PHE A 681 -38.96 -16.69 -7.85
C PHE A 681 -39.07 -15.18 -7.59
N ASP A 682 -38.88 -14.74 -6.34
CA ASP A 682 -39.02 -13.34 -5.94
C ASP A 682 -37.96 -12.44 -6.62
N GLY A 683 -38.39 -11.27 -7.12
CA GLY A 683 -37.49 -10.26 -7.71
C GLY A 683 -37.21 -10.39 -9.22
N ILE A 684 -37.95 -11.21 -9.97
CA ILE A 684 -37.78 -11.36 -11.43
C ILE A 684 -38.99 -10.77 -12.17
N ASP A 685 -38.72 -9.92 -13.16
CA ASP A 685 -39.73 -9.24 -13.99
C ASP A 685 -40.58 -10.26 -14.80
N VAL A 686 -41.91 -10.14 -14.72
CA VAL A 686 -42.89 -11.17 -15.12
C VAL A 686 -43.29 -11.06 -16.60
N SER A 687 -42.51 -10.34 -17.41
CA SER A 687 -42.88 -9.98 -18.78
C SER A 687 -42.56 -11.04 -19.85
N CYS A 688 -41.79 -12.09 -19.52
CA CYS A 688 -41.39 -13.14 -20.47
C CYS A 688 -41.82 -14.55 -20.02
N PRO A 689 -42.72 -15.24 -20.76
CA PRO A 689 -43.13 -16.62 -20.43
C PRO A 689 -42.04 -17.66 -20.79
N PRO A 690 -41.90 -18.76 -20.02
CA PRO A 690 -40.93 -19.81 -20.28
C PRO A 690 -41.22 -20.55 -21.61
N PRO A 691 -40.20 -21.06 -22.31
CA PRO A 691 -40.38 -21.82 -23.55
C PRO A 691 -41.04 -23.18 -23.28
N VAL A 692 -41.88 -23.64 -24.22
CA VAL A 692 -42.65 -24.90 -24.16
C VAL A 692 -41.75 -26.13 -24.00
N VAL A 693 -40.56 -26.14 -24.61
CA VAL A 693 -39.53 -27.18 -24.45
C VAL A 693 -38.16 -26.52 -24.38
N MET A 694 -37.37 -26.83 -23.35
CA MET A 694 -36.00 -26.34 -23.19
C MET A 694 -35.04 -26.95 -24.22
N ASN A 695 -34.12 -26.13 -24.75
CA ASN A 695 -33.09 -26.59 -25.68
C ASN A 695 -32.01 -27.44 -24.96
N PRO A 696 -31.90 -28.75 -25.24
CA PRO A 696 -30.98 -29.64 -24.54
C PRO A 696 -29.50 -29.29 -24.74
N LYS A 697 -29.16 -28.61 -25.84
CA LYS A 697 -27.76 -28.25 -26.16
C LYS A 697 -27.22 -27.11 -25.28
N LYS A 698 -28.11 -26.30 -24.69
CA LYS A 698 -27.75 -25.14 -23.84
C LYS A 698 -27.52 -25.51 -22.37
N LYS A 699 -27.73 -26.77 -21.95
CA LYS A 699 -27.51 -27.25 -20.56
C LYS A 699 -28.16 -26.34 -19.48
N ILE A 700 -29.31 -25.73 -19.81
CA ILE A 700 -29.96 -24.66 -19.01
C ILE A 700 -30.19 -25.08 -17.56
N TRP A 701 -30.75 -26.27 -17.33
CA TRP A 701 -30.96 -26.82 -15.98
C TRP A 701 -29.65 -27.08 -15.23
N GLU A 702 -28.61 -27.59 -15.88
CA GLU A 702 -27.32 -27.87 -15.24
C GLU A 702 -26.61 -26.58 -14.82
N THR A 703 -26.77 -25.50 -15.58
CA THR A 703 -26.24 -24.17 -15.25
C THR A 703 -27.03 -23.48 -14.14
N LEU A 704 -28.37 -23.54 -14.18
CA LEU A 704 -29.24 -22.91 -13.18
C LEU A 704 -29.37 -23.71 -11.88
N SER A 705 -29.15 -25.02 -11.89
CA SER A 705 -29.21 -25.87 -10.68
C SER A 705 -28.01 -25.67 -9.74
N SER A 706 -26.91 -25.08 -10.22
CA SER A 706 -25.72 -24.78 -9.41
C SER A 706 -25.98 -23.72 -8.32
N PRO A 707 -26.59 -22.54 -8.62
CA PRO A 707 -27.00 -21.58 -7.58
C PRO A 707 -28.21 -22.04 -6.74
N VAL A 708 -29.00 -23.02 -7.20
CA VAL A 708 -30.14 -23.60 -6.43
C VAL A 708 -29.67 -24.53 -5.30
N LYS A 709 -28.39 -24.96 -5.30
CA LYS A 709 -27.80 -25.78 -4.23
C LYS A 709 -27.59 -25.07 -2.88
N MET A 710 -27.92 -23.78 -2.74
CA MET A 710 -27.60 -23.04 -1.50
C MET A 710 -28.58 -21.94 -1.07
N ASN A 711 -29.87 -21.97 -1.44
CA ASN A 711 -30.82 -20.95 -0.97
C ASN A 711 -32.27 -21.46 -0.90
N PHE A 712 -32.62 -22.23 0.14
CA PHE A 712 -34.02 -22.41 0.57
C PHE A 712 -34.04 -22.71 2.07
N LEU A 713 -33.83 -21.67 2.87
CA LEU A 713 -34.08 -21.67 4.32
C LEU A 713 -34.60 -20.29 4.75
N LEU A 714 -35.62 -19.81 4.05
CA LEU A 714 -36.37 -18.61 4.40
C LEU A 714 -37.86 -18.89 4.16
N PHE A 715 -38.52 -19.48 5.16
CA PHE A 715 -39.93 -19.27 5.54
C PHE A 715 -40.36 -20.34 6.57
N ALA A 716 -40.00 -20.12 7.84
CA ALA A 716 -40.76 -20.54 9.02
C ALA A 716 -40.12 -19.92 10.27
N VAL A 717 -40.96 -19.36 11.14
CA VAL A 717 -40.68 -18.77 12.46
C VAL A 717 -40.22 -17.30 12.45
N VAL A 718 -41.22 -16.43 12.29
CA VAL A 718 -41.35 -15.23 13.13
C VAL A 718 -41.71 -15.70 14.55
N ILE A 719 -41.24 -14.96 15.55
CA ILE A 719 -41.39 -15.11 17.01
C ILE A 719 -40.24 -15.88 17.70
N ALA A 720 -39.12 -15.18 17.90
CA ALA A 720 -38.46 -15.02 19.20
C ALA A 720 -37.33 -14.00 19.06
N THR A 721 -37.67 -12.73 19.22
CA THR A 721 -36.73 -11.62 19.41
C THR A 721 -35.89 -11.87 20.66
N CYS A 722 -34.60 -12.10 20.45
CA CYS A 722 -33.49 -11.78 21.36
C CYS A 722 -32.18 -11.97 20.56
N ALA A 723 -31.94 -11.10 19.58
CA ALA A 723 -30.61 -10.98 18.98
C ALA A 723 -29.71 -10.29 20.01
N GLU A 724 -28.80 -11.07 20.59
CA GLU A 724 -27.81 -10.58 21.56
C GLU A 724 -26.69 -9.87 20.81
N ALA A 725 -26.55 -8.57 21.05
CA ALA A 725 -25.53 -7.74 20.43
C ALA A 725 -24.13 -8.00 21.02
N ARG A 726 -23.13 -8.21 20.15
CA ARG A 726 -21.75 -8.63 20.44
C ARG A 726 -20.71 -7.69 19.82
N VAL A 727 -19.91 -7.03 20.65
CA VAL A 727 -18.72 -6.24 20.28
C VAL A 727 -17.50 -7.15 20.14
N PHE A 728 -16.69 -6.97 19.10
CA PHE A 728 -15.50 -7.79 18.86
C PHE A 728 -14.24 -7.14 19.46
N HIS A 729 -13.48 -7.87 20.28
CA HIS A 729 -12.18 -7.44 20.79
C HIS A 729 -11.21 -8.63 20.80
N LEU A 730 -10.12 -8.54 20.02
CA LEU A 730 -8.98 -9.48 20.10
C LEU A 730 -9.42 -10.96 20.07
N GLY A 731 -10.08 -11.36 18.98
CA GLY A 731 -10.55 -12.73 18.80
C GLY A 731 -11.76 -13.16 19.65
N ARG A 732 -12.25 -12.33 20.60
CA ARG A 732 -13.41 -12.65 21.45
C ARG A 732 -14.52 -11.59 21.40
N TYR A 733 -15.76 -12.08 21.40
CA TYR A 733 -16.93 -11.22 21.55
C TYR A 733 -17.14 -10.78 22.99
N TRP A 734 -17.10 -9.49 23.25
CA TRP A 734 -17.67 -8.86 24.44
C TRP A 734 -19.13 -8.56 24.17
N GLN A 735 -20.05 -9.10 24.97
CA GLN A 735 -21.45 -8.68 24.86
C GLN A 735 -21.55 -7.17 25.11
N LYS A 736 -22.24 -6.46 24.22
CA LYS A 736 -22.77 -5.15 24.57
C LYS A 736 -23.74 -5.34 25.73
N ALA A 737 -23.85 -4.35 26.61
CA ALA A 737 -24.91 -4.33 27.60
C ALA A 737 -26.26 -4.64 26.93
N LYS A 738 -26.91 -5.74 27.34
CA LYS A 738 -28.36 -5.89 27.18
C LYS A 738 -28.99 -4.63 27.76
N ASN A 739 -30.04 -4.12 27.09
CA ASN A 739 -30.88 -2.97 27.45
C ASN A 739 -30.46 -2.28 28.75
N PRO A 740 -30.16 -0.96 28.74
CA PRO A 740 -29.61 -0.26 29.89
C PRO A 740 -30.32 -0.75 31.13
N VAL A 741 -29.56 -1.36 32.05
CA VAL A 741 -30.05 -1.64 33.40
C VAL A 741 -30.81 -0.38 33.80
N ASP A 742 -32.07 -0.52 34.19
CA ASP A 742 -32.91 0.64 34.48
C ASP A 742 -32.32 1.36 35.70
N PHE A 743 -31.36 2.25 35.43
CA PHE A 743 -30.67 3.06 36.41
C PHE A 743 -31.53 4.28 36.80
N GLY A 744 -32.79 4.35 36.33
CA GLY A 744 -33.73 5.43 36.63
C GLY A 744 -33.49 6.73 35.88
N TYR A 745 -32.67 6.73 34.81
CA TYR A 745 -32.39 7.93 34.00
C TYR A 745 -33.30 8.01 32.77
N LYS A 746 -33.84 9.21 32.49
CA LYS A 746 -34.54 9.50 31.24
C LYS A 746 -33.53 9.70 30.10
N LEU A 747 -33.44 8.72 29.20
CA LEU A 747 -32.50 8.76 28.08
C LEU A 747 -33.01 9.67 26.94
N PRO A 748 -32.11 10.40 26.25
CA PRO A 748 -32.48 11.21 25.10
C PRO A 748 -32.86 10.35 23.89
N GLU A 749 -33.82 10.83 23.10
CA GLU A 749 -34.25 10.17 21.86
C GLU A 749 -33.19 10.29 20.75
N ALA A 750 -33.08 9.26 19.92
CA ALA A 750 -32.19 9.26 18.77
C ALA A 750 -32.68 10.28 17.71
N ARG A 751 -31.78 11.16 17.28
CA ARG A 751 -32.00 12.09 16.17
C ARG A 751 -31.02 11.80 15.04
N TYR A 752 -31.33 12.29 13.83
CA TYR A 752 -30.50 12.03 12.66
C TYR A 752 -30.24 13.31 11.86
N VAL A 753 -28.97 13.55 11.55
CA VAL A 753 -28.50 14.65 10.68
C VAL A 753 -28.17 14.10 9.29
N THR A 754 -28.38 14.89 8.24
CA THR A 754 -27.98 14.49 6.88
C THR A 754 -26.51 14.80 6.67
N GLN A 755 -25.72 13.81 6.25
CA GLN A 755 -24.30 13.95 5.92
C GLN A 755 -24.02 13.52 4.48
N LYS A 756 -22.89 13.96 3.94
CA LYS A 756 -22.38 13.43 2.65
C LYS A 756 -21.69 12.09 2.86
N VAL A 757 -21.82 11.18 1.90
CA VAL A 757 -21.08 9.91 1.96
C VAL A 757 -19.58 10.18 1.82
N ASP A 758 -19.21 10.99 0.83
CA ASP A 758 -17.83 11.42 0.58
C ASP A 758 -17.71 12.94 0.71
N ASN A 759 -16.94 13.41 1.70
CA ASN A 759 -16.68 14.84 1.91
C ASN A 759 -15.57 15.41 1.01
N PHE A 760 -14.77 14.56 0.36
CA PHE A 760 -13.60 14.97 -0.43
C PHE A 760 -13.81 14.87 -1.94
N ASN A 761 -14.95 14.32 -2.39
CA ASN A 761 -15.36 14.31 -3.77
C ASN A 761 -16.53 15.27 -4.01
N ALA A 762 -16.25 16.45 -4.58
CA ALA A 762 -17.27 17.47 -4.84
C ALA A 762 -18.32 17.07 -5.89
N VAL A 763 -18.06 16.03 -6.70
CA VAL A 763 -18.98 15.55 -7.74
C VAL A 763 -20.04 14.61 -7.14
N ASP A 764 -19.68 13.90 -6.06
CA ASP A 764 -20.62 13.02 -5.39
C ASP A 764 -21.57 13.83 -4.51
N VAL A 765 -22.86 13.69 -4.77
CA VAL A 765 -23.96 14.34 -4.05
C VAL A 765 -24.73 13.37 -3.18
N SER A 766 -24.26 12.13 -3.05
CA SER A 766 -24.89 11.12 -2.20
C SER A 766 -24.84 11.53 -0.72
N THR A 767 -25.95 11.30 -0.04
CA THR A 767 -26.12 11.66 1.37
C THR A 767 -26.70 10.51 2.17
N TRP A 768 -26.43 10.51 3.47
CA TRP A 768 -26.88 9.50 4.42
C TRP A 768 -27.29 10.14 5.75
N LYS A 769 -27.84 9.33 6.66
CA LYS A 769 -28.33 9.79 7.97
C LYS A 769 -27.39 9.36 9.09
N GLN A 770 -26.76 10.33 9.74
CA GLN A 770 -25.89 10.10 10.89
C GLN A 770 -26.66 10.31 12.19
N ARG A 771 -26.58 9.35 13.11
CA ARG A 771 -27.29 9.38 14.38
C ARG A 771 -26.58 10.28 15.39
N TYR A 772 -27.35 11.00 16.19
CA TYR A 772 -26.85 11.77 17.32
C TYR A 772 -27.88 11.87 18.45
N PHE A 773 -27.41 12.17 19.64
CA PHE A 773 -28.23 12.44 20.81
C PHE A 773 -27.97 13.87 21.31
N VAL A 774 -29.01 14.48 21.87
CA VAL A 774 -28.92 15.82 22.45
C VAL A 774 -29.41 15.81 23.88
N ASN A 775 -28.72 16.54 24.75
CA ASN A 775 -29.18 16.83 26.09
C ASN A 775 -29.05 18.34 26.36
N ASP A 776 -30.19 18.99 26.53
CA ASP A 776 -30.34 20.43 26.73
C ASP A 776 -30.72 20.81 28.18
N THR A 777 -30.74 19.86 29.12
CA THR A 777 -31.22 20.07 30.50
C THR A 777 -30.50 21.19 31.25
N PHE A 778 -29.22 21.42 30.95
CA PHE A 778 -28.38 22.41 31.63
C PHE A 778 -28.09 23.64 30.77
N PHE A 779 -28.62 23.70 29.55
CA PHE A 779 -28.23 24.73 28.59
C PHE A 779 -28.74 26.12 29.02
N LYS A 780 -27.80 27.06 29.14
CA LYS A 780 -28.11 28.48 29.33
C LYS A 780 -27.96 29.22 28.00
N PRO A 781 -28.84 30.18 27.65
CA PRO A 781 -28.67 30.99 26.44
C PRO A 781 -27.28 31.64 26.39
N GLY A 782 -26.55 31.45 25.29
CA GLY A 782 -25.15 31.92 25.14
C GLY A 782 -24.08 31.04 25.80
N GLY A 783 -24.46 29.94 26.45
CA GLY A 783 -23.54 28.98 27.05
C GLY A 783 -22.71 28.19 26.01
N PRO A 784 -21.65 27.48 26.43
CA PRO A 784 -20.82 26.69 25.54
C PRO A 784 -21.55 25.45 25.01
N ILE A 785 -20.98 24.82 23.98
CA ILE A 785 -21.49 23.57 23.40
C ILE A 785 -20.46 22.48 23.62
N PHE A 786 -20.87 21.36 24.21
CA PHE A 786 -20.02 20.19 24.42
C PHE A 786 -20.39 19.11 23.42
N LEU A 787 -19.40 18.64 22.68
CA LEU A 787 -19.55 17.61 21.65
C LEU A 787 -18.78 16.36 22.07
N MET A 788 -19.50 15.31 22.46
CA MET A 788 -18.97 13.97 22.64
C MET A 788 -18.88 13.27 21.28
N ILE A 789 -17.68 12.87 20.89
CA ILE A 789 -17.41 12.17 19.63
C ILE A 789 -17.55 10.67 19.86
N GLY A 790 -18.41 10.01 19.07
CA GLY A 790 -18.54 8.55 19.05
C GLY A 790 -17.33 7.87 18.41
N GLY A 791 -17.07 6.62 18.80
CA GLY A 791 -15.90 5.85 18.38
C GLY A 791 -16.22 4.60 17.60
N GLU A 792 -15.39 3.59 17.84
CA GLU A 792 -15.35 2.26 17.27
C GLU A 792 -16.49 1.34 17.77
N GLY A 793 -17.69 1.90 17.93
CA GLY A 793 -18.87 1.18 18.37
C GLY A 793 -20.14 2.03 18.37
N PRO A 794 -21.31 1.40 18.56
CA PRO A 794 -22.58 2.08 18.62
C PRO A 794 -22.63 3.11 19.76
N ALA A 795 -23.07 4.33 19.47
CA ALA A 795 -23.24 5.38 20.46
C ALA A 795 -24.29 4.96 21.51
N ASN A 796 -23.88 4.99 22.78
CA ASN A 796 -24.76 4.66 23.90
C ASN A 796 -25.35 5.96 24.48
N PRO A 797 -26.70 6.15 24.46
CA PRO A 797 -27.34 7.40 24.90
C PRO A 797 -27.14 7.71 26.38
N ILE A 798 -26.76 6.73 27.22
CA ILE A 798 -26.49 6.97 28.64
C ILE A 798 -25.37 7.99 28.87
N TRP A 799 -24.40 8.04 27.95
CA TRP A 799 -23.30 9.02 28.01
C TRP A 799 -23.77 10.45 27.86
N SER A 800 -24.93 10.70 27.24
CA SER A 800 -25.53 12.03 27.16
C SER A 800 -26.11 12.53 28.49
N VAL A 801 -26.31 11.63 29.46
CA VAL A 801 -26.93 11.94 30.76
C VAL A 801 -25.96 11.72 31.93
N VAL A 802 -25.05 10.75 31.82
CA VAL A 802 -24.13 10.35 32.89
C VAL A 802 -22.69 10.43 32.39
N GLY A 803 -21.81 10.98 33.22
CA GLY A 803 -20.37 11.09 32.93
C GLY A 803 -19.78 12.37 33.49
N THR A 804 -18.45 12.44 33.56
CA THR A 804 -17.76 13.63 34.08
C THR A 804 -17.97 14.86 33.18
N TRP A 805 -18.10 14.66 31.86
CA TRP A 805 -18.36 15.77 30.93
C TRP A 805 -19.76 16.39 31.10
N VAL A 806 -20.76 15.61 31.51
CA VAL A 806 -22.10 16.12 31.85
C VAL A 806 -22.05 16.96 33.12
N LYS A 807 -21.23 16.59 34.12
CA LYS A 807 -20.98 17.44 35.29
C LYS A 807 -20.36 18.78 34.88
N TYR A 808 -19.43 18.80 33.93
CA TYR A 808 -18.91 20.05 33.40
C TYR A 808 -20.01 20.85 32.67
N ALA A 809 -20.92 20.18 31.96
CA ALA A 809 -22.04 20.83 31.29
C ALA A 809 -22.97 21.51 32.31
N GLU A 810 -23.26 20.85 33.44
CA GLU A 810 -24.01 21.43 34.56
C GLU A 810 -23.28 22.65 35.14
N MET A 811 -21.96 22.55 35.36
CA MET A 811 -21.14 23.64 35.91
C MET A 811 -21.11 24.89 35.01
N PHE A 812 -21.00 24.70 33.69
CA PHE A 812 -20.81 25.79 32.73
C PHE A 812 -22.10 26.18 31.98
N GLY A 813 -23.20 25.48 32.20
CA GLY A 813 -24.47 25.69 31.51
C GLY A 813 -24.43 25.33 30.02
N ALA A 814 -23.78 24.22 29.68
CA ALA A 814 -23.51 23.81 28.30
C ALA A 814 -24.66 23.03 27.64
N LEU A 815 -24.77 23.13 26.30
CA LEU A 815 -25.58 22.21 25.49
C LEU A 815 -24.75 20.99 25.10
N CYS A 816 -25.28 19.79 25.29
CA CYS A 816 -24.56 18.55 25.05
C CYS A 816 -25.04 17.84 23.77
N PHE A 817 -24.12 17.53 22.87
CA PHE A 817 -24.33 16.66 21.72
C PHE A 817 -23.44 15.43 21.82
N GLN A 818 -23.98 14.26 21.49
CA GLN A 818 -23.23 13.03 21.29
C GLN A 818 -23.44 12.56 19.85
N LEU A 819 -22.41 12.64 19.02
CA LEU A 819 -22.49 12.26 17.60
C LEU A 819 -21.95 10.85 17.39
N GLU A 820 -22.72 9.97 16.75
CA GLU A 820 -22.27 8.63 16.40
C GLU A 820 -21.30 8.65 15.21
N HIS A 821 -20.27 7.80 15.24
CA HIS A 821 -19.30 7.71 14.16
C HIS A 821 -19.91 7.06 12.91
N ARG A 822 -19.49 7.49 11.72
CA ARG A 822 -19.86 6.82 10.46
C ARG A 822 -19.50 5.34 10.49
N TYR A 823 -20.34 4.49 9.90
CA TYR A 823 -20.23 3.02 9.85
C TYR A 823 -20.43 2.27 11.18
N TYR A 824 -20.68 2.96 12.29
CA TYR A 824 -20.93 2.34 13.59
C TYR A 824 -22.37 2.56 14.05
N GLY A 825 -22.89 1.60 14.82
CA GLY A 825 -24.26 1.68 15.34
C GLY A 825 -25.32 1.70 14.24
N GLU A 826 -26.13 2.75 14.19
CA GLU A 826 -27.17 2.92 13.16
C GLU A 826 -26.78 3.97 12.10
N SER A 827 -25.53 4.44 12.16
CA SER A 827 -24.98 5.44 11.26
C SER A 827 -24.38 4.78 10.03
N HIS A 828 -25.23 4.30 9.10
CA HIS A 828 -24.84 3.51 7.92
C HIS A 828 -24.81 4.38 6.65
N PRO A 829 -23.63 4.73 6.11
CA PRO A 829 -23.54 5.55 4.90
C PRO A 829 -23.84 4.78 3.60
N VAL A 830 -23.80 3.45 3.66
CA VAL A 830 -23.82 2.52 2.52
C VAL A 830 -24.70 1.31 2.83
N LEU A 831 -25.10 0.58 1.79
CA LEU A 831 -26.02 -0.56 1.90
C LEU A 831 -25.37 -1.82 2.52
N ASP A 832 -24.06 -2.00 2.34
CA ASP A 832 -23.32 -3.16 2.84
C ASP A 832 -21.87 -2.79 3.21
N LEU A 833 -21.19 -3.70 3.91
CA LEU A 833 -19.80 -3.58 4.37
C LEU A 833 -18.79 -4.27 3.43
N ASN A 834 -19.06 -4.28 2.12
CA ASN A 834 -18.09 -4.72 1.14
C ASN A 834 -16.86 -3.80 1.13
N VAL A 835 -15.70 -4.33 0.74
CA VAL A 835 -14.40 -3.61 0.76
C VAL A 835 -14.45 -2.29 -0.02
N LYS A 836 -15.19 -2.24 -1.14
CA LYS A 836 -15.39 -1.02 -1.93
C LYS A 836 -16.16 0.05 -1.16
N ASN A 837 -17.17 -0.37 -0.41
CA ASN A 837 -18.03 0.52 0.37
C ASN A 837 -17.35 0.95 1.68
N LEU A 838 -16.44 0.14 2.22
CA LEU A 838 -15.59 0.53 3.36
C LEU A 838 -14.58 1.63 3.01
N ALA A 839 -14.35 1.95 1.72
CA ALA A 839 -13.42 3.01 1.33
C ALA A 839 -13.76 4.41 1.89
N TYR A 840 -15.02 4.65 2.27
CA TYR A 840 -15.43 5.91 2.92
C TYR A 840 -15.34 5.86 4.46
N LEU A 841 -14.85 4.77 5.04
CA LEU A 841 -14.52 4.66 6.45
C LEU A 841 -13.06 5.08 6.66
N SER A 842 -12.85 6.36 6.96
CA SER A 842 -11.55 6.89 7.36
C SER A 842 -11.67 7.95 8.45
N SER A 843 -10.57 8.19 9.16
CA SER A 843 -10.46 9.26 10.14
C SER A 843 -10.71 10.64 9.53
N GLU A 844 -10.21 10.92 8.33
CA GLU A 844 -10.43 12.22 7.69
C GLU A 844 -11.90 12.46 7.37
N GLN A 845 -12.59 11.42 6.89
CA GLN A 845 -14.01 11.48 6.59
C GLN A 845 -14.86 11.71 7.85
N ALA A 846 -14.53 11.03 8.95
CA ALA A 846 -15.19 11.24 10.24
C ALA A 846 -14.95 12.65 10.80
N LEU A 847 -13.74 13.19 10.64
CA LEU A 847 -13.42 14.57 11.02
C LEU A 847 -14.20 15.59 10.17
N ALA A 848 -14.40 15.32 8.89
CA ALA A 848 -15.23 16.15 8.01
C ALA A 848 -16.72 16.09 8.40
N ASP A 849 -17.23 14.93 8.81
CA ASP A 849 -18.60 14.81 9.33
C ASP A 849 -18.80 15.65 10.59
N LEU A 850 -17.82 15.67 11.51
CA LEU A 850 -17.85 16.52 12.69
C LEU A 850 -17.94 18.00 12.32
N ALA A 851 -17.15 18.45 11.35
CA ALA A 851 -17.18 19.83 10.88
C ALA A 851 -18.53 20.20 10.25
N SER A 852 -19.07 19.32 9.40
CA SER A 852 -20.40 19.46 8.78
C SER A 852 -21.51 19.49 9.84
N PHE A 853 -21.45 18.60 10.82
CA PHE A 853 -22.42 18.52 11.92
C PHE A 853 -22.45 19.82 12.73
N ILE A 854 -21.29 20.35 13.12
CA ILE A 854 -21.19 21.63 13.84
C ILE A 854 -21.82 22.76 13.01
N GLY A 855 -21.54 22.80 11.70
CA GLY A 855 -22.14 23.79 10.80
C GLY A 855 -23.68 23.71 10.77
N GLN A 856 -24.23 22.51 10.66
CA GLN A 856 -25.68 22.28 10.64
C GLN A 856 -26.34 22.61 11.97
N MET A 857 -25.77 22.17 13.09
CA MET A 857 -26.31 22.47 14.43
C MET A 857 -26.26 23.96 14.75
N LYS A 858 -25.23 24.69 14.28
CA LYS A 858 -25.19 26.16 14.40
C LYS A 858 -26.38 26.82 13.71
N ALA A 859 -26.78 26.32 12.53
CA ALA A 859 -27.93 26.85 11.81
C ALA A 859 -29.26 26.45 12.47
N GLU A 860 -29.44 25.18 12.83
CA GLU A 860 -30.68 24.65 13.41
C GLU A 860 -31.00 25.24 14.78
N TRP A 861 -29.98 25.40 15.64
CA TRP A 861 -30.13 25.89 17.02
C TRP A 861 -29.79 27.38 17.18
N ASN A 862 -29.56 28.10 16.08
CA ASN A 862 -29.19 29.52 16.06
C ASN A 862 -27.97 29.86 16.95
N LEU A 863 -26.93 29.02 16.89
CA LEU A 863 -25.71 29.12 17.70
C LEU A 863 -24.66 29.95 16.96
N THR A 864 -24.64 31.26 17.20
CA THR A 864 -23.77 32.19 16.46
C THR A 864 -22.41 32.43 17.13
N ASN A 865 -22.38 32.55 18.46
CA ASN A 865 -21.18 32.95 19.20
C ASN A 865 -20.76 31.95 20.32
N ASN A 866 -21.31 30.74 20.29
CA ASN A 866 -21.08 29.71 21.30
C ASN A 866 -19.72 29.02 21.07
N LYS A 867 -18.94 28.82 22.14
CA LYS A 867 -17.66 28.10 22.11
C LYS A 867 -17.90 26.59 22.16
N TRP A 868 -17.33 25.84 21.23
CA TRP A 868 -17.47 24.38 21.15
C TRP A 868 -16.27 23.67 21.80
N ILE A 869 -16.54 22.72 22.70
CA ILE A 869 -15.51 21.86 23.31
C ILE A 869 -15.75 20.41 22.92
N ALA A 870 -14.76 19.78 22.30
CA ALA A 870 -14.82 18.38 21.91
C ALA A 870 -14.36 17.45 23.04
N PHE A 871 -15.01 16.30 23.18
CA PHE A 871 -14.69 15.25 24.15
C PHE A 871 -14.62 13.90 23.43
N GLY A 872 -13.65 13.09 23.82
CA GLY A 872 -13.53 11.71 23.35
C GLY A 872 -12.51 10.92 24.15
N GLY A 873 -12.71 9.60 24.21
CA GLY A 873 -11.82 8.63 24.84
C GLY A 873 -11.30 7.62 23.82
N SER A 874 -10.14 7.00 24.00
CA SER A 874 -9.60 6.03 23.00
C SER A 874 -9.43 6.69 21.61
N TYR A 875 -9.82 6.00 20.54
CA TYR A 875 -9.88 6.53 19.19
C TYR A 875 -10.69 7.84 19.06
N PRO A 876 -11.90 7.99 19.63
CA PRO A 876 -12.55 9.31 19.66
C PRO A 876 -11.77 10.36 20.45
N GLY A 877 -10.91 9.96 21.39
CA GLY A 877 -9.94 10.87 22.01
C GLY A 877 -8.91 11.41 21.01
N SER A 878 -8.46 10.57 20.08
CA SER A 878 -7.64 11.00 18.94
C SER A 878 -8.42 11.92 18.01
N LEU A 879 -9.67 11.58 17.66
CA LEU A 879 -10.55 12.45 16.85
C LEU A 879 -10.82 13.81 17.53
N SER A 880 -10.95 13.85 18.85
CA SER A 880 -11.12 15.09 19.63
C SER A 880 -9.90 16.00 19.48
N ALA A 881 -8.68 15.45 19.59
CA ALA A 881 -7.46 16.21 19.36
C ALA A 881 -7.28 16.63 17.89
N TRP A 882 -7.54 15.72 16.94
CA TRP A 882 -7.38 15.97 15.51
C TRP A 882 -8.43 16.94 14.96
N SER A 883 -9.65 16.94 15.49
CA SER A 883 -10.69 17.90 15.13
C SER A 883 -10.31 19.31 15.59
N ARG A 884 -9.71 19.46 16.78
CA ARG A 884 -9.12 20.74 17.21
C ARG A 884 -7.91 21.14 16.34
N LEU A 885 -7.08 20.20 15.92
CA LEU A 885 -5.95 20.45 15.01
C LEU A 885 -6.41 20.96 13.64
N LYS A 886 -7.38 20.28 13.02
CA LYS A 886 -7.82 20.55 11.64
C LYS A 886 -8.86 21.65 11.55
N PHE A 887 -9.73 21.76 12.55
CA PHE A 887 -10.83 22.74 12.58
C PHE A 887 -10.80 23.63 13.83
N PRO A 888 -9.68 24.35 14.11
CA PRO A 888 -9.58 25.22 15.28
C PRO A 888 -10.54 26.43 15.23
N HIS A 889 -11.11 26.72 14.06
CA HIS A 889 -12.14 27.75 13.86
C HIS A 889 -13.55 27.28 14.22
N LEU A 890 -13.79 25.97 14.30
CA LEU A 890 -15.07 25.38 14.72
C LEU A 890 -15.04 24.94 16.17
N ILE A 891 -13.96 24.29 16.60
CA ILE A 891 -13.79 23.69 17.92
C ILE A 891 -12.81 24.53 18.72
N HIS A 892 -13.25 25.15 19.80
CA HIS A 892 -12.45 26.08 20.62
C HIS A 892 -11.41 25.40 21.51
N GLY A 893 -11.72 24.20 22.00
CA GLY A 893 -10.83 23.37 22.82
C GLY A 893 -11.28 21.91 22.82
N ALA A 894 -10.42 21.02 23.31
CA ALA A 894 -10.68 19.59 23.29
C ALA A 894 -10.16 18.87 24.54
N VAL A 895 -10.90 17.86 24.99
CA VAL A 895 -10.45 16.86 25.97
C VAL A 895 -10.22 15.55 25.23
N SER A 896 -8.97 15.10 25.26
CA SER A 896 -8.48 13.91 24.57
C SER A 896 -8.03 12.90 25.63
N ALA A 897 -8.88 11.93 25.94
CA ALA A 897 -8.62 10.94 26.98
C ALA A 897 -8.10 9.63 26.38
N SER A 898 -7.01 9.11 26.93
CA SER A 898 -6.35 7.85 26.55
C SER A 898 -6.20 7.67 25.03
N ALA A 899 -5.84 8.75 24.34
CA ALA A 899 -5.85 8.81 22.89
C ALA A 899 -4.56 8.22 22.28
N PRO A 900 -4.64 7.15 21.46
CA PRO A 900 -3.51 6.68 20.68
C PRO A 900 -3.29 7.61 19.49
N LEU A 901 -2.39 8.58 19.64
CA LEU A 901 -2.14 9.60 18.61
C LEU A 901 -1.14 9.13 17.56
N ARG A 902 -0.18 8.30 17.94
CA ARG A 902 0.86 7.77 17.04
C ARG A 902 0.42 6.43 16.47
N ALA A 903 0.10 6.42 15.18
CA ALA A 903 -0.12 5.19 14.41
C ALA A 903 1.18 4.36 14.37
N GLN A 904 1.10 3.06 14.64
CA GLN A 904 2.27 2.17 14.70
C GLN A 904 1.89 0.77 14.27
N LEU A 905 2.64 0.18 13.35
CA LEU A 905 2.34 -1.14 12.80
C LEU A 905 2.42 -2.23 13.87
N ASN A 906 3.62 -2.42 14.44
CA ASN A 906 3.86 -3.40 15.49
C ASN A 906 3.84 -2.73 16.87
N PHE A 907 2.79 -2.96 17.67
CA PHE A 907 2.60 -2.33 18.98
C PHE A 907 2.91 -3.29 20.15
N ALA A 908 4.15 -3.75 20.22
CA ALA A 908 4.63 -4.63 21.29
C ALA A 908 4.66 -3.95 22.69
N ASP A 909 4.77 -2.61 22.75
CA ASP A 909 4.80 -1.86 24.01
C ASP A 909 3.50 -2.02 24.82
N TYR A 910 2.39 -2.35 24.15
CA TYR A 910 1.12 -2.66 24.80
C TYR A 910 1.29 -3.77 25.84
N MET A 911 1.94 -4.89 25.46
CA MET A 911 2.16 -6.02 26.36
C MET A 911 3.12 -5.67 27.49
N THR A 912 4.14 -4.86 27.23
CA THR A 912 5.07 -4.39 28.27
C THR A 912 4.31 -3.64 29.37
N VAL A 913 3.39 -2.75 29.01
CA VAL A 913 2.58 -2.02 30.00
C VAL A 913 1.62 -2.96 30.74
N VAL A 914 1.03 -3.95 30.05
CA VAL A 914 0.19 -4.97 30.69
C VAL A 914 0.97 -5.77 31.75
N GLU A 915 2.20 -6.18 31.44
CA GLU A 915 3.08 -6.88 32.38
C GLU A 915 3.44 -6.01 33.58
N ASP A 916 3.80 -4.75 33.35
CA ASP A 916 4.15 -3.80 34.40
C ASP A 916 2.95 -3.50 35.32
N ALA A 917 1.74 -3.40 34.76
CA ALA A 917 0.51 -3.22 35.52
C ALA A 917 0.21 -4.44 36.41
N ILE A 918 0.32 -5.66 35.87
CA ILE A 918 0.14 -6.90 36.63
C ILE A 918 1.20 -7.00 37.73
N LEU A 919 2.45 -6.65 37.43
CA LEU A 919 3.52 -6.63 38.42
C LEU A 919 3.24 -5.64 39.56
N LYS A 920 2.75 -4.45 39.23
CA LYS A 920 2.49 -3.38 40.20
C LYS A 920 1.29 -3.67 41.10
N GLU A 921 0.20 -4.20 40.56
CA GLU A 921 -1.03 -4.49 41.32
C GLU A 921 -1.02 -5.89 41.96
N GLY A 922 -0.40 -6.88 41.32
CA GLY A 922 -0.43 -8.30 41.72
C GLY A 922 0.89 -8.90 42.22
N GLY A 923 2.00 -8.18 42.06
CA GLY A 923 3.33 -8.60 42.54
C GLY A 923 4.00 -9.70 41.72
N HIS A 924 5.26 -10.00 42.08
CA HIS A 924 6.10 -10.96 41.36
C HIS A 924 5.55 -12.40 41.33
N LEU A 925 4.79 -12.81 42.35
CA LEU A 925 4.20 -14.14 42.41
C LEU A 925 3.14 -14.35 41.33
N CYS A 926 2.28 -13.36 41.11
CA CYS A 926 1.26 -13.41 40.05
C CYS A 926 1.91 -13.49 38.65
N VAL A 927 2.90 -12.62 38.40
CA VAL A 927 3.67 -12.61 37.14
C VAL A 927 4.34 -13.96 36.87
N SER A 928 4.99 -14.53 37.89
CA SER A 928 5.64 -15.84 37.79
C SER A 928 4.63 -16.97 37.52
N ALA A 929 3.47 -16.94 38.18
CA ALA A 929 2.41 -17.92 37.97
C ALA A 929 1.84 -17.86 36.54
N ILE A 930 1.60 -16.66 36.00
CA ILE A 930 1.14 -16.47 34.62
C ILE A 930 2.21 -16.98 33.64
N ALA A 931 3.48 -16.61 33.83
CA ALA A 931 4.55 -17.08 32.95
C ALA A 931 4.69 -18.61 32.99
N ALA A 932 4.59 -19.23 34.18
CA ALA A 932 4.62 -20.68 34.33
C ALA A 932 3.44 -21.36 33.62
N ALA A 933 2.23 -20.80 33.75
CA ALA A 933 1.03 -21.31 33.10
C ALA A 933 1.11 -21.20 31.57
N SER A 934 1.52 -20.06 31.02
CA SER A 934 1.74 -19.86 29.58
C SER A 934 2.78 -20.83 29.02
N ASN A 935 3.90 -21.02 29.73
CA ASN A 935 4.91 -22.02 29.35
C ASN A 935 4.35 -23.46 29.37
N GLN A 936 3.44 -23.77 30.29
CA GLN A 936 2.82 -25.08 30.37
C GLN A 936 1.80 -25.32 29.24
N VAL A 937 1.04 -24.30 28.85
CA VAL A 937 0.18 -24.34 27.65
C VAL A 937 1.03 -24.65 26.41
N ARG A 938 2.17 -23.95 26.22
CA ARG A 938 3.12 -24.24 25.13
C ARG A 938 3.64 -25.67 25.12
N LYS A 939 3.94 -26.25 26.29
CA LYS A 939 4.34 -27.67 26.39
C LYS A 939 3.22 -28.61 25.94
N PHE A 940 1.97 -28.33 26.28
CA PHE A 940 0.82 -29.13 25.85
C PHE A 940 0.52 -28.99 24.36
N LEU A 941 0.79 -27.84 23.75
CA LEU A 941 0.66 -27.65 22.29
C LEU A 941 1.59 -28.57 21.50
N GLY A 942 2.74 -28.97 22.06
CA GLY A 942 3.70 -29.85 21.40
C GLY A 942 3.29 -31.32 21.25
N HIS A 943 2.23 -31.79 21.93
CA HIS A 943 1.84 -33.21 21.92
C HIS A 943 0.32 -33.41 21.79
N PRO A 944 -0.18 -34.35 20.95
CA PRO A 944 -1.62 -34.56 20.73
C PRO A 944 -2.45 -34.84 22.00
N VAL A 945 -1.86 -35.51 22.99
CA VAL A 945 -2.51 -35.76 24.30
C VAL A 945 -2.73 -34.44 25.08
N GLY A 946 -1.84 -33.47 24.90
CA GLY A 946 -1.99 -32.14 25.47
C GLY A 946 -3.16 -31.36 24.87
N TRP A 947 -3.50 -31.61 23.60
CA TRP A 947 -4.61 -30.92 22.92
C TRP A 947 -5.97 -31.26 23.55
N GLU A 948 -6.20 -32.53 23.91
CA GLU A 948 -7.43 -32.92 24.63
C GLU A 948 -7.46 -32.32 26.04
N THR A 949 -6.30 -32.28 26.72
CA THR A 949 -6.20 -31.65 28.04
C THR A 949 -6.53 -30.16 27.98
N LEU A 950 -6.04 -29.45 26.94
CA LEU A 950 -6.33 -28.04 26.71
C LEU A 950 -7.83 -27.83 26.39
N LYS A 951 -8.41 -28.67 25.54
CA LYS A 951 -9.83 -28.65 25.21
C LYS A 951 -10.70 -28.71 26.47
N ASP A 952 -10.47 -29.71 27.32
CA ASP A 952 -11.29 -29.92 28.52
C ASP A 952 -11.06 -28.87 29.60
N LYS A 953 -9.80 -28.48 29.85
CA LYS A 953 -9.47 -27.52 30.91
C LYS A 953 -9.91 -26.09 30.54
N PHE A 954 -9.61 -25.63 29.32
CA PHE A 954 -9.96 -24.30 28.84
C PHE A 954 -11.35 -24.20 28.20
N ASN A 955 -12.10 -25.31 28.12
CA ASN A 955 -13.46 -25.35 27.56
C ASN A 955 -13.50 -24.83 26.11
N LEU A 956 -12.66 -25.42 25.25
CA LEU A 956 -12.59 -25.06 23.83
C LEU A 956 -13.79 -25.63 23.06
N CYS A 957 -14.30 -24.87 22.08
CA CYS A 957 -15.48 -25.27 21.30
C CYS A 957 -15.21 -26.51 20.43
N GLN A 958 -14.11 -26.50 19.66
CA GLN A 958 -13.67 -27.61 18.83
C GLN A 958 -12.43 -28.31 19.43
N LYS A 959 -12.01 -29.42 18.83
CA LYS A 959 -10.75 -30.09 19.18
C LYS A 959 -9.58 -29.34 18.54
N LEU A 960 -8.58 -29.01 19.37
CA LEU A 960 -7.38 -28.29 18.94
C LEU A 960 -6.47 -29.14 18.06
N ASN A 961 -5.98 -28.53 16.98
CA ASN A 961 -4.95 -29.08 16.12
C ASN A 961 -3.76 -28.12 16.02
N ALA A 962 -2.76 -28.28 16.89
CA ALA A 962 -1.62 -27.38 16.96
C ALA A 962 -0.67 -27.44 15.73
N LYS A 963 -1.00 -28.23 14.69
CA LYS A 963 -0.30 -28.18 13.39
C LYS A 963 -0.71 -26.99 12.54
N VAL A 964 -1.86 -26.39 12.84
CA VAL A 964 -2.34 -25.18 12.15
C VAL A 964 -1.87 -23.99 12.97
N GLU A 965 -0.77 -23.36 12.56
CA GLU A 965 -0.15 -22.27 13.31
C GLU A 965 -1.11 -21.10 13.61
N PRO A 966 -1.95 -20.63 12.66
CA PRO A 966 -2.92 -19.56 12.95
C PRO A 966 -3.91 -19.89 14.07
N ASP A 967 -4.30 -21.17 14.23
CA ASP A 967 -5.20 -21.59 15.33
C ASP A 967 -4.48 -21.51 16.68
N VAL A 968 -3.17 -21.78 16.70
CA VAL A 968 -2.34 -21.65 17.90
C VAL A 968 -2.17 -20.18 18.27
N TRP A 969 -1.87 -19.32 17.30
CA TRP A 969 -1.75 -17.88 17.52
C TRP A 969 -3.07 -17.28 18.02
N ASN A 970 -4.19 -17.64 17.40
CA ASN A 970 -5.52 -17.20 17.82
C ASN A 970 -5.86 -17.66 19.25
N LEU A 971 -5.53 -18.91 19.62
CA LEU A 971 -5.72 -19.41 20.98
C LEU A 971 -4.89 -18.62 21.99
N MET A 972 -3.60 -18.43 21.71
CA MET A 972 -2.67 -17.78 22.63
C MET A 972 -3.00 -16.30 22.81
N GLU A 973 -3.36 -15.61 21.72
CA GLU A 973 -3.84 -14.23 21.73
C GLU A 973 -5.13 -14.10 22.55
N SER A 974 -6.10 -15.00 22.33
CA SER A 974 -7.35 -15.05 23.09
C SER A 974 -7.13 -15.25 24.60
N LEU A 975 -6.17 -16.09 24.99
CA LEU A 975 -5.87 -16.34 26.40
C LEU A 975 -5.17 -15.14 27.05
N ALA A 976 -4.24 -14.49 26.33
CA ALA A 976 -3.59 -13.27 26.78
C ALA A 976 -4.58 -12.09 26.84
N GLY A 977 -5.54 -12.03 25.92
CA GLY A 977 -6.60 -11.03 25.83
C GLY A 977 -7.45 -10.91 27.11
N ASN A 978 -7.61 -12.01 27.86
CA ASN A 978 -8.27 -12.00 29.17
C ASN A 978 -7.59 -11.05 30.16
N PHE A 979 -6.25 -11.04 30.20
CA PHE A 979 -5.50 -10.16 31.08
C PHE A 979 -5.44 -8.74 30.52
N GLN A 980 -5.23 -8.60 29.22
CA GLN A 980 -5.15 -7.31 28.53
C GLN A 980 -6.41 -6.48 28.75
N GLY A 981 -7.59 -7.07 28.54
CA GLY A 981 -8.87 -6.39 28.73
C GLY A 981 -9.12 -5.97 30.18
N VAL A 982 -8.74 -6.80 31.15
CA VAL A 982 -8.88 -6.45 32.58
C VAL A 982 -7.90 -5.36 33.00
N VAL A 983 -6.67 -5.35 32.47
CA VAL A 983 -5.71 -4.28 32.73
C VAL A 983 -6.18 -2.95 32.12
N GLN A 984 -6.60 -2.96 30.85
CA GLN A 984 -7.08 -1.76 30.15
C GLN A 984 -8.26 -1.11 30.89
N TYR A 985 -9.19 -1.91 31.43
CA TYR A 985 -10.39 -1.41 32.10
C TYR A 985 -10.39 -1.64 33.63
N ASN A 986 -9.22 -1.58 34.26
CA ASN A 986 -9.07 -1.82 35.69
C ASN A 986 -9.63 -0.66 36.54
N LYS A 987 -10.64 -0.93 37.37
CA LYS A 987 -11.23 0.05 38.33
C LYS A 987 -11.67 1.37 37.67
N ASP A 988 -12.25 1.28 36.48
CA ASP A 988 -12.53 2.44 35.62
C ASP A 988 -13.96 3.01 35.78
N ASN A 989 -14.83 2.39 36.57
CA ASN A 989 -16.22 2.80 36.81
C ASN A 989 -17.18 2.63 35.62
N ARG A 990 -16.91 1.73 34.67
CA ARG A 990 -17.78 1.47 33.50
C ARG A 990 -19.12 0.74 33.78
N GLU A 991 -19.45 0.48 35.04
CA GLU A 991 -20.66 -0.27 35.42
C GLU A 991 -21.96 0.41 34.95
N PHE A 992 -21.99 1.74 34.87
CA PHE A 992 -23.16 2.49 34.39
C PHE A 992 -23.48 2.20 32.91
N GLU A 993 -22.55 1.65 32.14
CA GLU A 993 -22.83 1.24 30.76
C GLU A 993 -23.60 -0.08 30.69
N GLY A 994 -23.79 -0.79 31.82
CA GLY A 994 -24.45 -2.10 31.88
C GLY A 994 -23.54 -3.28 31.53
N ILE A 995 -22.22 -3.11 31.56
CA ILE A 995 -21.24 -4.15 31.23
C ILE A 995 -21.15 -5.19 32.36
N LYS A 996 -21.45 -6.46 32.04
CA LYS A 996 -21.20 -7.60 32.94
C LYS A 996 -19.69 -7.80 33.11
N GLY A 997 -19.23 -7.98 34.35
CA GLY A 997 -17.80 -8.18 34.64
C GLY A 997 -16.99 -6.89 34.90
N ALA A 998 -17.63 -5.72 34.98
CA ALA A 998 -16.95 -4.46 35.35
C ALA A 998 -16.27 -4.50 36.75
N ASN A 999 -16.67 -5.44 37.61
CA ASN A 999 -16.07 -5.64 38.95
C ASN A 999 -14.81 -6.53 38.93
N ILE A 1000 -14.45 -7.13 37.80
CA ILE A 1000 -13.24 -7.95 37.67
C ILE A 1000 -12.04 -7.00 37.54
N THR A 1001 -11.08 -7.12 38.47
CA THR A 1001 -9.87 -6.29 38.51
C THR A 1001 -8.62 -7.12 38.34
N VAL A 1002 -7.48 -6.46 38.09
CA VAL A 1002 -6.17 -7.12 38.05
C VAL A 1002 -5.89 -7.92 39.33
N LYS A 1003 -6.33 -7.38 40.48
CA LYS A 1003 -6.21 -8.07 41.76
C LYS A 1003 -7.02 -9.37 41.79
N THR A 1004 -8.26 -9.35 41.28
CA THR A 1004 -9.11 -10.55 41.17
C THR A 1004 -8.42 -11.65 40.37
N LEU A 1005 -7.80 -11.30 39.23
CA LEU A 1005 -7.06 -12.27 38.42
C LEU A 1005 -5.83 -12.80 39.15
N CYS A 1006 -5.07 -11.93 39.83
CA CYS A 1006 -3.89 -12.35 40.55
C CYS A 1006 -4.19 -13.19 41.79
N ASP A 1007 -5.30 -12.94 42.48
CA ASP A 1007 -5.76 -13.78 43.59
C ASP A 1007 -6.09 -15.21 43.10
N ILE A 1008 -6.66 -15.35 41.89
CA ILE A 1008 -6.88 -16.66 41.26
C ILE A 1008 -5.55 -17.31 40.84
N MET A 1009 -4.64 -16.54 40.22
CA MET A 1009 -3.35 -17.06 39.74
C MET A 1009 -2.40 -17.46 40.86
N THR A 1010 -2.57 -16.89 42.06
CA THR A 1010 -1.74 -17.18 43.25
C THR A 1010 -2.44 -18.08 44.27
N ASP A 1011 -3.59 -18.66 43.91
CA ASP A 1011 -4.32 -19.64 44.69
C ASP A 1011 -3.41 -20.84 45.03
N LYS A 1012 -3.26 -21.13 46.34
CA LYS A 1012 -2.38 -22.21 46.83
C LYS A 1012 -2.94 -23.60 46.57
N ASP A 1013 -4.25 -23.71 46.38
CA ASP A 1013 -4.94 -24.99 46.21
C ASP A 1013 -4.98 -25.45 44.74
N SER A 1014 -4.45 -24.63 43.82
CA SER A 1014 -4.47 -24.89 42.38
C SER A 1014 -3.08 -24.77 41.76
N THR A 1015 -2.82 -25.57 40.73
CA THR A 1015 -1.60 -25.38 39.92
C THR A 1015 -1.74 -24.11 39.05
N PRO A 1016 -0.64 -23.42 38.68
CA PRO A 1016 -0.72 -22.22 37.84
C PRO A 1016 -1.49 -22.43 36.53
N PHE A 1017 -1.39 -23.61 35.93
CA PHE A 1017 -2.16 -23.98 34.73
C PHE A 1017 -3.67 -24.10 34.99
N GLU A 1018 -4.07 -24.67 36.12
CA GLU A 1018 -5.50 -24.76 36.48
C GLU A 1018 -6.07 -23.41 36.87
N SER A 1019 -5.29 -22.57 37.57
CA SER A 1019 -5.66 -21.18 37.82
C SER A 1019 -5.85 -20.40 36.53
N TYR A 1020 -5.01 -20.64 35.52
CA TYR A 1020 -5.17 -19.99 34.22
C TYR A 1020 -6.46 -20.42 33.51
N ALA A 1021 -6.80 -21.71 33.57
CA ALA A 1021 -8.08 -22.21 33.08
C ALA A 1021 -9.28 -21.62 33.86
N LYS A 1022 -9.16 -21.43 35.18
CA LYS A 1022 -10.19 -20.74 35.99
C LYS A 1022 -10.37 -19.29 35.55
N VAL A 1023 -9.28 -18.56 35.28
CA VAL A 1023 -9.36 -17.20 34.71
C VAL A 1023 -10.11 -17.21 33.38
N ASN A 1024 -9.79 -18.14 32.48
CA ASN A 1024 -10.50 -18.24 31.21
C ASN A 1024 -12.00 -18.50 31.39
N ARG A 1025 -12.40 -19.38 32.31
CA ARG A 1025 -13.81 -19.64 32.62
C ARG A 1025 -14.51 -18.42 33.21
N LEU A 1026 -13.87 -17.73 34.16
CA LEU A 1026 -14.40 -16.49 34.71
C LEU A 1026 -14.68 -15.46 33.60
N MET A 1027 -13.77 -15.34 32.63
CA MET A 1027 -13.97 -14.43 31.51
C MET A 1027 -15.07 -14.90 30.56
N LEU A 1028 -15.15 -16.20 30.24
CA LEU A 1028 -16.25 -16.78 29.45
C LEU A 1028 -17.61 -16.54 30.10
N ASP A 1029 -17.71 -16.71 31.42
CA ASP A 1029 -18.93 -16.46 32.19
C ASP A 1029 -19.30 -14.96 32.19
N ALA A 1030 -18.29 -14.08 32.25
CA ALA A 1030 -18.50 -12.63 32.20
C ALA A 1030 -19.08 -12.18 30.85
N VAL A 1031 -18.69 -12.83 29.74
CA VAL A 1031 -19.19 -12.53 28.38
C VAL A 1031 -20.32 -13.47 27.92
N ASP A 1032 -20.84 -14.32 28.80
CA ASP A 1032 -21.93 -15.27 28.53
C ASP A 1032 -21.63 -16.24 27.36
N GLN A 1033 -20.34 -16.61 27.20
CA GLN A 1033 -19.90 -17.55 26.18
C GLN A 1033 -19.78 -18.97 26.75
N LYS A 1034 -20.35 -19.95 26.05
CA LYS A 1034 -20.35 -21.35 26.48
C LYS A 1034 -19.00 -22.05 26.33
N CYS A 1035 -18.16 -21.61 25.40
CA CYS A 1035 -16.87 -22.20 25.09
C CYS A 1035 -15.97 -21.16 24.39
N LEU A 1036 -14.66 -21.41 24.38
CA LEU A 1036 -13.68 -20.59 23.66
C LEU A 1036 -13.46 -21.13 22.25
N ASP A 1037 -13.82 -20.35 21.24
CA ASP A 1037 -13.48 -20.66 19.85
C ASP A 1037 -12.04 -20.22 19.57
N HIS A 1038 -11.24 -21.14 19.03
CA HIS A 1038 -9.84 -20.92 18.72
C HIS A 1038 -9.53 -21.11 17.22
N GLU A 1039 -10.50 -21.56 16.43
CA GLU A 1039 -10.29 -21.81 15.01
C GLU A 1039 -10.19 -20.48 14.25
N TYR A 1040 -9.02 -20.24 13.63
CA TYR A 1040 -8.76 -19.01 12.90
C TYR A 1040 -9.73 -18.83 11.72
N LYS A 1041 -10.10 -19.91 11.04
CA LYS A 1041 -11.08 -19.85 9.96
C LYS A 1041 -12.48 -19.46 10.43
N ALA A 1042 -12.88 -19.88 11.62
CA ALA A 1042 -14.17 -19.48 12.20
C ALA A 1042 -14.17 -17.99 12.51
N LEU A 1043 -13.07 -17.47 13.07
CA LEU A 1043 -12.85 -16.05 13.28
C LEU A 1043 -12.96 -15.24 11.97
N ILE A 1044 -12.21 -15.64 10.93
CA ILE A 1044 -12.25 -14.95 9.63
C ILE A 1044 -13.63 -15.02 9.00
N LYS A 1045 -14.32 -16.16 9.10
CA LYS A 1045 -15.67 -16.34 8.56
C LYS A 1045 -16.68 -15.40 9.22
N ASP A 1046 -16.61 -15.20 10.54
CA ASP A 1046 -17.49 -14.25 11.21
C ASP A 1046 -17.19 -12.81 10.77
N LEU A 1047 -15.92 -12.39 10.85
CA LEU A 1047 -15.49 -11.05 10.45
C LEU A 1047 -15.67 -10.76 8.94
N ALA A 1048 -15.77 -11.80 8.11
CA ALA A 1048 -16.05 -11.69 6.68
C ALA A 1048 -17.50 -11.30 6.37
N GLY A 1049 -18.43 -11.41 7.33
CA GLY A 1049 -19.83 -11.01 7.15
C GLY A 1049 -19.95 -9.54 6.73
N THR A 1050 -20.67 -9.28 5.63
CA THR A 1050 -20.80 -7.93 5.03
C THR A 1050 -22.15 -7.28 5.27
N ASP A 1051 -23.13 -8.01 5.80
CA ASP A 1051 -24.48 -7.51 6.02
C ASP A 1051 -24.58 -6.76 7.35
N TRP A 1052 -25.34 -5.66 7.41
CA TRP A 1052 -25.56 -4.89 8.64
C TRP A 1052 -26.28 -5.65 9.77
N ASN A 1053 -26.79 -6.84 9.48
CA ASN A 1053 -27.42 -7.72 10.47
C ASN A 1053 -26.45 -8.77 11.03
N SER A 1054 -25.20 -8.85 10.53
CA SER A 1054 -24.21 -9.79 11.05
C SER A 1054 -23.61 -9.29 12.37
N SER A 1055 -23.18 -10.22 13.22
CA SER A 1055 -22.39 -9.94 14.43
C SER A 1055 -21.15 -9.09 14.15
N SER A 1056 -20.48 -9.33 13.02
CA SER A 1056 -19.28 -8.61 12.61
C SER A 1056 -19.52 -7.12 12.30
N SER A 1057 -20.75 -6.75 11.93
CA SER A 1057 -21.15 -5.38 11.58
C SER A 1057 -21.36 -4.47 12.80
N GLU A 1058 -21.26 -4.99 14.02
CA GLU A 1058 -21.38 -4.18 15.23
C GLU A 1058 -20.18 -3.25 15.49
N GLY A 1059 -19.08 -3.48 14.77
CA GLY A 1059 -17.89 -2.64 14.83
C GLY A 1059 -16.59 -3.41 14.59
N GLY A 1060 -16.60 -4.74 14.75
CA GLY A 1060 -15.40 -5.58 14.61
C GLY A 1060 -14.77 -5.51 13.23
N ARG A 1061 -15.58 -5.68 12.17
CA ARG A 1061 -15.11 -5.59 10.78
C ARG A 1061 -14.64 -4.17 10.44
N GLN A 1062 -15.38 -3.16 10.88
CA GLN A 1062 -15.09 -1.75 10.64
C GLN A 1062 -13.78 -1.33 11.29
N TRP A 1063 -13.59 -1.69 12.56
CA TRP A 1063 -12.37 -1.38 13.28
C TRP A 1063 -11.17 -2.10 12.69
N MET A 1064 -11.32 -3.39 12.35
CA MET A 1064 -10.29 -4.14 11.64
C MET A 1064 -9.91 -3.47 10.31
N TYR A 1065 -10.89 -2.94 9.57
CA TYR A 1065 -10.62 -2.18 8.35
C TYR A 1065 -9.75 -0.95 8.64
N GLN A 1066 -10.11 -0.12 9.63
CA GLN A 1066 -9.34 1.06 10.00
C GLN A 1066 -7.91 0.74 10.45
N THR A 1067 -7.70 -0.34 11.21
CA THR A 1067 -6.36 -0.78 11.59
C THR A 1067 -5.55 -1.28 10.39
N CYS A 1068 -6.19 -1.95 9.43
CA CYS A 1068 -5.58 -2.40 8.18
C CYS A 1068 -5.41 -1.29 7.13
N SER A 1069 -6.00 -0.10 7.30
CA SER A 1069 -5.92 0.99 6.31
C SER A 1069 -5.23 2.27 6.78
N GLU A 1070 -5.28 2.58 8.08
CA GLU A 1070 -4.82 3.88 8.62
C GLU A 1070 -3.86 3.76 9.79
N PHE A 1071 -4.10 2.84 10.73
CA PHE A 1071 -3.53 2.99 12.07
C PHE A 1071 -2.43 2.01 12.46
N GLY A 1072 -2.44 0.79 11.93
CA GLY A 1072 -1.78 -0.30 12.66
C GLY A 1072 -2.43 -0.46 14.03
N TYR A 1073 -1.67 -0.65 15.11
CA TYR A 1073 -2.10 -1.00 16.48
C TYR A 1073 -2.20 -2.49 16.76
N TYR A 1074 -1.44 -3.32 16.04
CA TYR A 1074 -1.39 -4.75 16.32
C TYR A 1074 -0.65 -5.02 17.63
N GLN A 1075 -1.38 -5.53 18.62
CA GLN A 1075 -0.92 -5.79 19.98
C GLN A 1075 -0.14 -7.10 20.02
N THR A 1076 1.09 -7.07 19.52
CA THR A 1076 1.92 -8.27 19.38
C THR A 1076 2.56 -8.70 20.70
N SER A 1077 2.93 -9.99 20.76
CA SER A 1077 3.67 -10.56 21.89
C SER A 1077 5.18 -10.44 21.79
N ASP A 1078 5.75 -9.79 20.75
CA ASP A 1078 7.18 -9.87 20.40
C ASP A 1078 8.15 -9.55 21.56
N ASN A 1079 7.74 -8.68 22.51
CA ASN A 1079 8.53 -8.28 23.68
C ASN A 1079 8.00 -8.84 25.02
N SER A 1080 6.97 -9.70 25.00
CA SER A 1080 6.33 -10.20 26.22
C SER A 1080 7.19 -11.26 26.91
N LYS A 1081 7.42 -11.07 28.21
CA LYS A 1081 8.12 -12.04 29.07
C LYS A 1081 7.15 -13.07 29.66
N ILE A 1082 5.89 -12.73 29.87
CA ILE A 1082 4.91 -13.64 30.50
C ILE A 1082 4.07 -14.43 29.49
N PHE A 1083 3.81 -13.88 28.30
CA PHE A 1083 3.02 -14.54 27.26
C PHE A 1083 3.88 -15.19 26.16
N GLY A 1084 5.18 -14.93 26.09
CA GLY A 1084 6.07 -15.50 25.07
C GLY A 1084 5.97 -14.73 23.75
N ASN A 1085 6.37 -15.34 22.63
CA ASN A 1085 6.21 -14.75 21.29
C ASN A 1085 5.24 -15.59 20.43
N ASP A 1086 4.01 -15.73 20.92
CA ASP A 1086 3.04 -16.69 20.42
C ASP A 1086 1.89 -16.06 19.60
N PHE A 1087 1.93 -14.75 19.32
CA PHE A 1087 1.07 -14.06 18.36
C PHE A 1087 1.83 -12.88 17.71
N PRO A 1088 2.64 -13.16 16.67
CA PRO A 1088 3.53 -12.18 16.07
C PRO A 1088 2.78 -11.21 15.15
N LEU A 1089 3.47 -10.17 14.66
CA LEU A 1089 2.91 -9.22 13.69
C LEU A 1089 2.30 -9.90 12.45
N GLU A 1090 2.92 -10.98 11.96
CA GLU A 1090 2.47 -11.72 10.78
C GLU A 1090 1.04 -12.24 10.92
N TYR A 1091 0.63 -12.66 12.13
CA TYR A 1091 -0.73 -13.13 12.42
C TYR A 1091 -1.78 -12.05 12.11
N PHE A 1092 -1.52 -10.80 12.50
CA PHE A 1092 -2.45 -9.69 12.27
C PHE A 1092 -2.46 -9.22 10.81
N LEU A 1093 -1.29 -9.22 10.16
CA LEU A 1093 -1.21 -8.89 8.73
C LEU A 1093 -1.94 -9.93 7.86
N GLN A 1094 -1.86 -11.21 8.24
CA GLN A 1094 -2.60 -12.28 7.56
C GLN A 1094 -4.11 -12.07 7.67
N GLN A 1095 -4.62 -11.62 8.82
CA GLN A 1095 -6.05 -11.26 8.98
C GLN A 1095 -6.49 -10.17 8.02
N CYS A 1096 -5.68 -9.12 7.83
CA CYS A 1096 -5.99 -8.05 6.88
C CYS A 1096 -6.12 -8.58 5.44
N VAL A 1097 -5.17 -9.44 5.03
CA VAL A 1097 -5.15 -10.04 3.70
C VAL A 1097 -6.34 -10.98 3.50
N ASP A 1098 -6.65 -11.80 4.50
CA ASP A 1098 -7.75 -12.78 4.43
C ASP A 1098 -9.14 -12.11 4.43
N LEU A 1099 -9.31 -10.99 5.15
CA LEU A 1099 -10.60 -10.29 5.28
C LEU A 1099 -10.90 -9.31 4.15
N PHE A 1100 -9.88 -8.59 3.67
CA PHE A 1100 -10.05 -7.47 2.74
C PHE A 1100 -9.32 -7.66 1.40
N GLY A 1101 -8.52 -8.72 1.27
CA GLY A 1101 -7.82 -9.14 0.06
C GLY A 1101 -6.34 -8.75 0.03
N ALA A 1102 -5.62 -9.30 -0.96
CA ALA A 1102 -4.15 -9.18 -1.09
C ALA A 1102 -3.60 -7.74 -1.19
N LYS A 1103 -4.45 -6.75 -1.47
CA LYS A 1103 -4.07 -5.33 -1.46
C LYS A 1103 -3.65 -4.86 -0.07
N PHE A 1104 -4.23 -5.41 1.00
CA PHE A 1104 -3.95 -5.01 2.38
C PHE A 1104 -2.69 -5.71 2.92
N SER A 1105 -1.61 -5.65 2.13
CA SER A 1105 -0.29 -6.17 2.49
C SER A 1105 0.39 -5.27 3.54
N ALA A 1106 1.50 -5.75 4.10
CA ALA A 1106 2.29 -4.99 5.08
C ALA A 1106 2.67 -3.58 4.59
N ASP A 1107 3.01 -3.45 3.31
CA ASP A 1107 3.40 -2.18 2.69
C ASP A 1107 2.22 -1.20 2.65
N TYR A 1108 1.03 -1.67 2.27
CA TYR A 1108 -0.17 -0.84 2.24
C TYR A 1108 -0.54 -0.29 3.62
N VAL A 1109 -0.49 -1.14 4.65
CA VAL A 1109 -0.75 -0.72 6.04
C VAL A 1109 0.32 0.29 6.48
N SER A 1110 1.59 0.05 6.16
CA SER A 1110 2.70 0.95 6.50
C SER A 1110 2.59 2.33 5.84
N ASP A 1111 2.14 2.38 4.60
CA ASP A 1111 1.86 3.64 3.89
C ASP A 1111 0.70 4.39 4.53
N GLY A 1112 -0.36 3.67 4.92
CA GLY A 1112 -1.49 4.22 5.68
C GLY A 1112 -1.05 4.85 7.00
N ILE A 1113 -0.23 4.15 7.77
CA ILE A 1113 0.35 4.62 9.03
C ILE A 1113 1.20 5.88 8.81
N SER A 1114 2.04 5.87 7.78
CA SER A 1114 2.90 7.00 7.43
C SER A 1114 2.06 8.23 7.07
N ARG A 1115 0.98 8.03 6.30
CA ARG A 1115 0.00 9.09 5.98
C ARG A 1115 -0.67 9.64 7.24
N THR A 1116 -1.18 8.78 8.12
CA THR A 1116 -1.85 9.19 9.37
C THR A 1116 -0.93 10.00 10.27
N ASN A 1117 0.29 9.51 10.51
CA ASN A 1117 1.28 10.21 11.34
C ASN A 1117 1.74 11.53 10.71
N TRP A 1118 1.89 11.58 9.38
CA TRP A 1118 2.19 12.83 8.68
C TRP A 1118 1.04 13.83 8.80
N ASN A 1119 -0.20 13.37 8.64
CA ASN A 1119 -1.38 14.23 8.60
C ASN A 1119 -1.70 14.84 9.96
N TYR A 1120 -1.46 14.09 11.04
CA TYR A 1120 -1.85 14.47 12.41
C TYR A 1120 -0.66 14.76 13.35
N GLY A 1121 0.57 14.41 12.98
CA GLY A 1121 1.78 14.69 13.76
C GLY A 1121 2.14 13.66 14.84
N GLY A 1122 1.37 12.57 14.97
CA GLY A 1122 1.63 11.53 15.98
C GLY A 1122 1.67 12.09 17.41
N THR A 1123 2.67 11.69 18.20
CA THR A 1123 2.92 12.27 19.54
C THR A 1123 3.53 13.67 19.51
N ASP A 1124 3.98 14.18 18.36
CA ASP A 1124 4.57 15.51 18.21
C ASP A 1124 3.58 16.53 17.58
N ILE A 1125 2.28 16.24 17.72
CA ILE A 1125 1.16 17.06 17.29
C ILE A 1125 1.27 18.51 17.81
N LYS A 1126 1.08 19.48 16.91
CA LYS A 1126 1.13 20.92 17.24
C LYS A 1126 -0.30 21.47 17.39
N VAL A 1127 -0.82 21.44 18.62
CA VAL A 1127 -2.18 21.87 18.96
C VAL A 1127 -2.22 22.81 20.17
N THR A 1128 -3.26 23.64 20.21
CA THR A 1128 -3.58 24.54 21.32
C THR A 1128 -4.91 24.16 21.96
N ARG A 1129 -5.05 24.44 23.26
CA ARG A 1129 -6.26 24.19 24.06
C ARG A 1129 -6.73 22.74 24.02
N VAL A 1130 -5.79 21.81 24.22
CA VAL A 1130 -6.08 20.38 24.36
C VAL A 1130 -5.64 19.86 25.73
N ALA A 1131 -6.52 19.13 26.40
CA ALA A 1131 -6.21 18.41 27.62
C ALA A 1131 -6.02 16.92 27.29
N PHE A 1132 -4.76 16.49 27.24
CA PHE A 1132 -4.41 15.08 27.05
C PHE A 1132 -4.44 14.36 28.39
N PHE A 1133 -5.29 13.37 28.56
CA PHE A 1133 -5.36 12.56 29.76
C PHE A 1133 -4.88 11.14 29.45
N ASN A 1134 -4.01 10.56 30.26
CA ASN A 1134 -3.55 9.19 30.13
C ASN A 1134 -3.43 8.53 31.50
N GLY A 1135 -4.00 7.34 31.65
CA GLY A 1135 -3.81 6.51 32.83
C GLY A 1135 -2.46 5.80 32.80
N ALA A 1136 -1.79 5.66 33.95
CA ALA A 1136 -0.50 4.96 34.03
C ALA A 1136 -0.61 3.44 33.89
N ILE A 1137 -1.79 2.86 34.15
CA ILE A 1137 -2.06 1.42 33.98
C ILE A 1137 -2.55 1.12 32.56
N ASP A 1138 -3.11 2.11 31.88
CA ASP A 1138 -3.67 1.99 30.55
C ASP A 1138 -2.58 1.70 29.50
N PRO A 1139 -2.57 0.53 28.83
CA PRO A 1139 -1.54 0.21 27.84
C PRO A 1139 -1.46 1.20 26.66
N TRP A 1140 -2.57 1.87 26.34
CA TRP A 1140 -2.62 2.82 25.23
C TRP A 1140 -1.84 4.12 25.47
N HIS A 1141 -1.45 4.42 26.72
CA HIS A 1141 -0.68 5.62 27.02
C HIS A 1141 0.67 5.67 26.28
N ALA A 1142 1.21 4.51 25.88
CA ALA A 1142 2.46 4.39 25.12
C ALA A 1142 2.39 5.01 23.70
N LEU A 1143 1.19 5.17 23.15
CA LEU A 1143 0.94 5.86 21.87
C LEU A 1143 0.40 7.29 22.05
N GLY A 1144 0.18 7.72 23.29
CA GLY A 1144 -0.35 9.02 23.65
C GLY A 1144 0.71 10.01 24.14
N ILE A 1145 0.24 11.18 24.57
CA ILE A 1145 1.09 12.25 25.15
C ILE A 1145 1.02 12.20 26.67
N VAL A 1146 2.15 11.88 27.30
CA VAL A 1146 2.27 11.78 28.78
C VAL A 1146 3.05 12.94 29.41
N LYS A 1147 3.64 13.82 28.59
CA LYS A 1147 4.39 15.00 29.04
C LYS A 1147 3.77 16.26 28.45
N ASP A 1148 3.84 17.36 29.20
CA ASP A 1148 3.32 18.65 28.75
C ASP A 1148 3.95 19.06 27.40
N PRO A 1149 3.13 19.33 26.36
CA PRO A 1149 3.60 19.88 25.09
C PRO A 1149 4.20 21.29 25.24
N ALA A 1150 4.88 21.76 24.19
CA ALA A 1150 5.53 23.07 24.20
C ALA A 1150 4.57 24.26 24.36
N ASP A 1151 3.31 24.11 23.94
CA ASP A 1151 2.30 25.14 24.04
C ASP A 1151 1.69 25.20 25.46
N GLN A 1152 1.61 26.40 26.03
CA GLN A 1152 1.16 26.58 27.41
C GLN A 1152 -0.35 26.34 27.61
N SER A 1153 -1.16 26.48 26.56
CA SER A 1153 -2.61 26.26 26.58
C SER A 1153 -3.00 24.78 26.54
N THR A 1154 -2.03 23.90 26.24
CA THR A 1154 -2.21 22.45 26.14
C THR A 1154 -1.52 21.77 27.33
N LYS A 1155 -2.16 20.77 27.93
CA LYS A 1155 -1.66 20.09 29.13
C LYS A 1155 -1.80 18.58 29.05
N ALA A 1156 -0.80 17.87 29.57
CA ALA A 1156 -0.81 16.42 29.68
C ALA A 1156 -1.00 15.97 31.15
N PHE A 1157 -1.95 15.07 31.36
CA PHE A 1157 -2.29 14.50 32.65
C PHE A 1157 -1.95 13.02 32.64
N TYR A 1158 -0.80 12.66 33.23
CA TYR A 1158 -0.41 11.27 33.42
C TYR A 1158 -0.72 10.84 34.86
N VAL A 1159 -1.73 9.98 35.05
CA VAL A 1159 -2.31 9.70 36.37
C VAL A 1159 -1.95 8.30 36.86
N PRO A 1160 -1.21 8.17 37.99
CA PRO A 1160 -0.85 6.87 38.57
C PRO A 1160 -2.07 6.04 39.00
N GLY A 1161 -2.02 4.72 38.79
CA GLY A 1161 -3.02 3.79 39.32
C GLY A 1161 -4.37 3.83 38.61
N VAL A 1162 -4.44 4.50 37.46
CA VAL A 1162 -5.66 4.74 36.70
C VAL A 1162 -5.56 4.08 35.33
N ALA A 1163 -6.67 3.51 34.88
CA ALA A 1163 -6.78 2.76 33.63
C ALA A 1163 -7.38 3.62 32.50
N HIS A 1164 -7.88 2.98 31.45
CA HIS A 1164 -8.26 3.60 30.19
C HIS A 1164 -9.45 4.56 30.33
N CYS A 1165 -9.33 5.78 29.79
CA CYS A 1165 -10.38 6.82 29.74
C CYS A 1165 -11.02 7.20 31.09
N ALA A 1166 -10.36 6.91 32.22
CA ALA A 1166 -11.02 6.95 33.53
C ALA A 1166 -11.59 8.32 33.93
N ASN A 1167 -11.01 9.41 33.41
CA ASN A 1167 -11.50 10.77 33.66
C ASN A 1167 -12.88 11.05 33.07
N MET A 1168 -13.32 10.29 32.07
CA MET A 1168 -14.61 10.51 31.39
C MET A 1168 -15.78 9.87 32.13
N TYR A 1169 -15.54 8.72 32.76
CA TYR A 1169 -16.57 7.99 33.49
C TYR A 1169 -17.10 8.76 34.71
N PRO A 1170 -18.25 8.36 35.27
CA PRO A 1170 -18.83 9.00 36.43
C PRO A 1170 -17.90 8.91 37.65
N GLU A 1171 -17.82 10.00 38.40
CA GLU A 1171 -17.01 10.05 39.61
C GLU A 1171 -17.63 9.20 40.73
N ARG A 1172 -16.79 8.45 41.45
CA ARG A 1172 -17.18 7.70 42.66
C ARG A 1172 -16.39 8.16 43.88
N ASP A 1173 -16.95 7.94 45.05
CA ASP A 1173 -16.28 8.29 46.31
C ASP A 1173 -14.99 7.50 46.54
N ILE A 1174 -14.92 6.28 46.01
CA ILE A 1174 -13.75 5.39 46.08
C ILE A 1174 -12.63 5.74 45.07
N ASP A 1175 -12.85 6.70 44.17
CA ASP A 1175 -11.84 7.08 43.17
C ASP A 1175 -10.56 7.61 43.82
N SER A 1176 -9.42 7.36 43.18
CA SER A 1176 -8.13 7.84 43.67
C SER A 1176 -8.09 9.37 43.77
N VAL A 1177 -7.35 9.87 44.77
CA VAL A 1177 -7.18 11.32 44.98
C VAL A 1177 -6.58 11.98 43.73
N ASP A 1178 -5.67 11.29 43.04
CA ASP A 1178 -5.04 11.78 41.81
C ASP A 1178 -6.04 11.89 40.65
N LEU A 1179 -6.95 10.92 40.49
CA LEU A 1179 -8.01 10.99 39.48
C LEU A 1179 -8.98 12.15 39.74
N LYS A 1180 -9.43 12.31 40.99
CA LYS A 1180 -10.29 13.43 41.41
C LYS A 1180 -9.60 14.77 41.15
N ASN A 1181 -8.32 14.88 41.45
CA ASN A 1181 -7.53 16.08 41.18
C ASN A 1181 -7.36 16.35 39.68
N ALA A 1182 -7.14 15.32 38.86
CA ALA A 1182 -7.05 15.44 37.41
C ALA A 1182 -8.35 15.97 36.80
N ARG A 1183 -9.51 15.39 37.17
CA ARG A 1183 -10.83 15.90 36.75
C ARG A 1183 -11.02 17.37 37.13
N ARG A 1184 -10.75 17.73 38.39
CA ARG A 1184 -10.84 19.13 38.84
C ARG A 1184 -9.93 20.08 38.03
N LYS A 1185 -8.70 19.68 37.72
CA LYS A 1185 -7.77 20.48 36.91
C LYS A 1185 -8.24 20.63 35.46
N ILE A 1186 -8.75 19.56 34.84
CA ILE A 1186 -9.32 19.59 33.49
C ILE A 1186 -10.53 20.52 33.46
N GLY A 1187 -11.45 20.40 34.42
CA GLY A 1187 -12.59 21.32 34.54
C GLY A 1187 -12.18 22.79 34.67
N LYS A 1188 -11.12 23.08 35.44
CA LYS A 1188 -10.55 24.43 35.53
C LYS A 1188 -9.97 24.93 34.20
N LEU A 1189 -9.25 24.08 33.46
CA LEU A 1189 -8.71 24.43 32.14
C LEU A 1189 -9.84 24.75 31.15
N ILE A 1190 -10.89 23.92 31.12
CA ILE A 1190 -12.07 24.19 30.29
C ILE A 1190 -12.67 25.54 30.67
N GLY A 1191 -12.85 25.81 31.97
CA GLY A 1191 -13.33 27.11 32.45
C GLY A 1191 -12.46 28.28 31.99
N GLN A 1192 -11.13 28.14 32.02
CA GLN A 1192 -10.19 29.15 31.50
C GLN A 1192 -10.37 29.38 30.00
N TRP A 1193 -10.42 28.32 29.20
CA TRP A 1193 -10.63 28.44 27.75
C TRP A 1193 -11.99 29.08 27.42
N LEU A 1194 -13.02 28.82 28.21
CA LEU A 1194 -14.33 29.43 28.01
C LEU A 1194 -14.36 30.94 28.34
N LEU A 1195 -13.48 31.41 29.22
CA LEU A 1195 -13.30 32.83 29.53
C LEU A 1195 -12.48 33.58 28.46
N GLU A 1196 -11.49 32.92 27.85
CA GLU A 1196 -10.70 33.41 26.70
C GLU A 1196 -11.51 33.40 25.40
#